data_AF-A0A3A9EZL8-F1
#
_entry.id   AF-A0A3A9EZL8-F1
#
_cell.length_a   1.000
_cell.length_b   1.000
_cell.length_c   1.000
_cell.angle_alpha   90.00
_cell.angle_beta   90.00
_cell.angle_gamma   90.00
#
_symmetry.space_group_name_H-M   'P 1'
#
loop_
_entity.id
_entity.type
_entity.pdbx_description
1 polymer ?
#
loop_
_entity_poly.entity_id
_entity_poly.type
_entity_poly.pdbx_seq_one_letter_code
_entity_poly.pdbx_strand_id
1 'polypeptide(L)'
;MAYWQQRAVTDVGNEMLNDLMAGRKMTICSAWGGTEKAAEDELAGLTDVCGERHELGLLGLEKTPEGKMVRVQINNVGIEQGYQLHQIGVYARLDDEPEQLLFILQDEHENGIEIPSVSDNPSFALEVQGLIYITNDVEIKISLEGSKAMVTPAMLAQLLADHNADPQAHPGLTLAIKQVLDQALEEAGSGNLEPGTEPPGPDTPAEPGQHYFDAEAKKEYICIGQDEEGNYLWMITGAGVDASQIMYEGKPLTAFLKTLEESASTDRAIQNIPTQYGELTYNGEEQALVLNGYDSATVLLTGVLKATDAGEYEALATPKQPYFWGADGSNDTKPIKWKIGRQPVEAVTQSNELTYTGEEQAPTWEGIREDIMTVSGDVSGTEAGEYIQKITLDNNYCWPDGTCGEKDFPWSIARITLESVPCQSVENVYTGAEQSPSWTGYDETKMTMTGPTSATDAGGYTVDVTPGRNYQWPDGTHGTKEVMWTIAKAPGSITLSVSSLNLKASAMSQIIGVTRPGDGVITATSSNAAVATATVSGERVTVQAKTKGSATITINVSEGTNHTAPESKQVPVTVTLPTTSMADNSWDVIADVGAAGNAANFWSVGDSKDVVINGKVGNFTFSNLTVKAFIIGINHNSSREGNGVHFLLGKIGTAEIALCDSQHGSNTTSSGYFNMNTNNSNSGGWDGCYMNKTLLNGASNSLLKALPAALQSAIKSITKYTDNVGGNQNNAASVTGKPCKLFLLSEFEVFGGRSYANSAEQTYQQQYDYFKAGNPKIANRHTAVTTAVWWWLRSPYYNTNTSFCVVNTGGTYDFYTSAYYSGGVRAGFCVSAA
;
A
#
# COMPACT_ATOMS: atom_id res chain seq x y z
N MET A 1 5.27 -5.08 5.91
CA MET A 1 6.61 -4.56 6.29
C MET A 1 7.04 -3.69 5.14
N ALA A 2 7.08 -2.38 5.35
CA ALA A 2 7.40 -1.43 4.31
C ALA A 2 8.87 -1.00 4.52
N TYR A 3 9.77 -1.51 3.69
CA TYR A 3 11.18 -1.07 3.65
C TYR A 3 11.26 0.24 2.83
N TRP A 4 12.36 0.99 2.94
CA TRP A 4 12.64 2.18 2.11
C TRP A 4 11.63 3.35 2.28
N GLN A 5 11.20 3.62 3.51
CA GLN A 5 10.20 4.67 3.78
C GLN A 5 10.77 6.09 3.66
N GLN A 6 12.04 6.27 4.02
CA GLN A 6 12.73 7.55 3.88
C GLN A 6 13.30 7.68 2.48
N ARG A 7 13.05 8.81 1.82
CA ARG A 7 13.48 9.06 0.45
C ARG A 7 13.69 10.53 0.20
N ALA A 8 14.69 10.86 -0.62
CA ALA A 8 14.93 12.20 -1.09
C ALA A 8 15.44 12.17 -2.53
N VAL A 9 14.96 13.10 -3.36
CA VAL A 9 15.74 13.57 -4.50
C VAL A 9 16.82 14.48 -3.92
N THR A 10 18.08 14.24 -4.26
CA THR A 10 19.18 15.02 -3.70
C THR A 10 19.15 16.45 -4.23
N ASP A 11 19.86 17.38 -3.60
CA ASP A 11 19.96 18.77 -4.07
C ASP A 11 20.49 18.81 -5.51
N VAL A 12 21.55 18.03 -5.79
CA VAL A 12 22.09 17.84 -7.15
C VAL A 12 21.07 17.17 -8.06
N GLY A 13 20.32 16.16 -7.59
CA GLY A 13 19.29 15.51 -8.37
C GLY A 13 18.14 16.44 -8.77
N ASN A 14 17.75 17.36 -7.88
CA ASN A 14 16.75 18.38 -8.19
C ASN A 14 17.28 19.37 -9.24
N GLU A 15 18.53 19.80 -9.14
CA GLU A 15 19.18 20.60 -10.19
C GLU A 15 19.17 19.85 -11.53
N MET A 16 19.52 18.56 -11.52
CA MET A 16 19.54 17.74 -12.72
C MET A 16 18.15 17.58 -13.36
N LEU A 17 17.10 17.41 -12.55
CA LEU A 17 15.72 17.31 -13.02
C LEU A 17 15.22 18.65 -13.57
N ASN A 18 15.59 19.78 -12.98
CA ASN A 18 15.27 21.11 -13.51
C ASN A 18 15.95 21.34 -14.87
N ASP A 19 17.20 20.93 -15.01
CA ASP A 19 17.98 21.03 -16.24
C ASP A 19 17.44 20.12 -17.36
N LEU A 20 16.94 18.93 -17.01
CA LEU A 20 16.19 18.06 -17.92
C LEU A 20 14.94 18.76 -18.45
N MET A 21 14.21 19.49 -17.59
CA MET A 21 13.04 20.27 -17.99
C MET A 21 13.39 21.47 -18.87
N ALA A 22 14.64 21.93 -18.82
CA ALA A 22 15.20 22.94 -19.71
C ALA A 22 15.72 22.36 -21.05
N GLY A 23 15.59 21.05 -21.28
CA GLY A 23 15.90 20.38 -22.55
C GLY A 23 17.25 19.65 -22.61
N ARG A 24 17.98 19.55 -21.49
CA ARG A 24 19.21 18.72 -21.39
C ARG A 24 18.86 17.24 -21.37
N LYS A 25 19.80 16.37 -21.76
CA LYS A 25 19.55 14.91 -21.82
C LYS A 25 20.04 14.25 -20.55
N MET A 26 19.19 13.46 -19.90
CA MET A 26 19.57 12.69 -18.71
C MET A 26 19.73 11.20 -19.03
N THR A 27 20.77 10.58 -18.50
CA THR A 27 20.98 9.13 -18.53
C THR A 27 21.20 8.60 -17.11
N ILE A 28 20.38 7.65 -16.66
CA ILE A 28 20.62 6.90 -15.42
C ILE A 28 21.74 5.89 -15.68
N CYS A 29 22.79 5.93 -14.85
CA CYS A 29 24.06 5.26 -15.12
C CYS A 29 24.28 4.05 -14.22
N SER A 30 24.03 4.19 -12.92
CA SER A 30 24.36 3.15 -11.95
C SER A 30 23.45 3.21 -10.71
N ALA A 31 23.42 2.12 -9.94
CA ALA A 31 22.74 2.05 -8.66
C ALA A 31 23.65 1.39 -7.62
N TRP A 32 23.64 1.92 -6.40
CA TRP A 32 24.55 1.51 -5.35
C TRP A 32 23.85 1.42 -4.00
N GLY A 33 24.28 0.45 -3.21
CA GLY A 33 23.83 0.19 -1.86
C GLY A 33 24.81 0.75 -0.84
N GLY A 34 24.28 1.34 0.23
CA GLY A 34 25.06 1.82 1.39
C GLY A 34 24.78 0.98 2.64
N THR A 35 25.80 0.74 3.45
CA THR A 35 25.72 -0.03 4.71
C THR A 35 25.47 0.81 5.95
N GLU A 36 25.36 2.14 5.81
CA GLU A 36 25.06 3.05 6.91
C GLU A 36 23.85 3.94 6.59
N LYS A 37 23.37 4.68 7.60
CA LYS A 37 22.25 5.62 7.49
C LYS A 37 22.73 7.06 7.72
N ALA A 38 22.06 8.02 7.07
CA ALA A 38 22.12 9.44 7.40
C ALA A 38 20.90 9.86 8.22
N ALA A 39 20.94 11.03 8.86
CA ALA A 39 19.74 11.63 9.42
C ALA A 39 18.75 11.97 8.30
N GLU A 40 17.44 11.87 8.57
CA GLU A 40 16.39 12.03 7.54
C GLU A 40 16.43 13.42 6.88
N ASP A 41 16.72 14.46 7.66
CA ASP A 41 16.87 15.84 7.20
C ASP A 41 18.17 16.11 6.42
N GLU A 42 19.12 15.18 6.44
CA GLU A 42 20.38 15.26 5.69
C GLU A 42 20.33 14.52 4.35
N LEU A 43 19.28 13.71 4.09
CA LEU A 43 19.19 12.85 2.90
C LEU A 43 19.25 13.62 1.58
N ALA A 44 18.64 14.81 1.51
CA ALA A 44 18.68 15.65 0.32
C ALA A 44 20.11 16.18 0.02
N GLY A 45 20.92 16.39 1.05
CA GLY A 45 22.29 16.92 0.91
C GLY A 45 23.35 15.87 0.57
N LEU A 46 22.98 14.58 0.46
CA LEU A 46 23.92 13.52 0.16
C LEU A 46 24.41 13.58 -1.29
N THR A 47 25.70 13.34 -1.49
CA THR A 47 26.33 13.22 -2.81
C THR A 47 26.70 11.78 -3.17
N ASP A 48 26.65 10.87 -2.19
CA ASP A 48 26.94 9.45 -2.32
C ASP A 48 26.19 8.66 -1.22
N VAL A 49 26.11 7.34 -1.34
CA VAL A 49 25.55 6.48 -0.27
C VAL A 49 26.49 6.44 0.94
N CYS A 50 25.93 6.24 2.13
CA CYS A 50 26.65 6.16 3.39
C CYS A 50 27.24 4.76 3.63
N GLY A 51 28.46 4.73 4.20
CA GLY A 51 29.14 3.49 4.55
C GLY A 51 29.86 2.83 3.37
N GLU A 52 29.95 1.50 3.39
CA GLU A 52 30.57 0.71 2.33
C GLU A 52 29.64 0.61 1.10
N ARG A 53 30.21 0.84 -0.09
CA ARG A 53 29.48 0.88 -1.36
C ARG A 53 29.36 -0.53 -1.95
N HIS A 54 28.14 -1.01 -2.15
CA HIS A 54 27.87 -2.27 -2.84
C HIS A 54 27.11 -2.00 -4.14
N GLU A 55 27.65 -2.48 -5.27
CA GLU A 55 27.04 -2.25 -6.58
C GLU A 55 25.72 -3.02 -6.73
N LEU A 56 24.68 -2.35 -7.21
CA LEU A 56 23.36 -2.93 -7.45
C LEU A 56 23.09 -3.05 -8.96
N GLY A 57 22.16 -3.92 -9.34
CA GLY A 57 21.76 -4.07 -10.73
C GLY A 57 20.71 -3.05 -11.15
N LEU A 58 20.88 -2.41 -12.31
CA LEU A 58 19.78 -1.71 -12.99
C LEU A 58 19.05 -2.70 -13.91
N LEU A 59 17.72 -2.74 -13.83
CA LEU A 59 16.89 -3.62 -14.66
C LEU A 59 16.28 -2.90 -15.86
N GLY A 60 15.94 -1.62 -15.70
CA GLY A 60 15.29 -0.86 -16.75
C GLY A 60 14.58 0.39 -16.24
N LEU A 61 14.01 1.11 -17.21
CA LEU A 61 13.21 2.29 -17.00
C LEU A 61 11.85 2.07 -17.68
N GLU A 62 10.76 2.25 -16.93
CA GLU A 62 9.39 2.08 -17.44
C GLU A 62 8.66 3.43 -17.45
N LYS A 63 7.94 3.72 -18.54
CA LYS A 63 7.06 4.90 -18.60
C LYS A 63 5.73 4.54 -17.93
N THR A 64 5.37 5.31 -16.92
CA THR A 64 4.09 5.20 -16.21
C THR A 64 3.25 6.46 -16.46
N PRO A 65 1.94 6.46 -16.22
CA PRO A 65 1.11 7.67 -16.33
C PRO A 65 1.58 8.81 -15.40
N GLU A 66 2.24 8.48 -14.29
CA GLU A 66 2.66 9.41 -13.24
C GLU A 66 4.11 9.89 -13.39
N GLY A 67 4.89 9.29 -14.30
CA GLY A 67 6.31 9.62 -14.51
C GLY A 67 7.16 8.45 -15.01
N LYS A 68 8.42 8.38 -14.59
CA LYS A 68 9.37 7.33 -15.00
C LYS A 68 9.73 6.43 -13.81
N MET A 69 9.53 5.12 -13.94
CA MET A 69 9.84 4.15 -12.90
C MET A 69 11.19 3.48 -13.16
N VAL A 70 12.14 3.68 -12.25
CA VAL A 70 13.46 3.05 -12.26
C VAL A 70 13.39 1.74 -11.49
N ARG A 71 13.82 0.63 -12.11
CA ARG A 71 13.84 -0.69 -11.48
C ARG A 71 15.26 -1.07 -11.09
N VAL A 72 15.50 -1.20 -9.79
CA VAL A 72 16.79 -1.58 -9.19
C VAL A 72 16.68 -3.00 -8.63
N GLN A 73 17.68 -3.83 -8.92
CA GLN A 73 17.79 -5.18 -8.38
C GLN A 73 18.94 -5.25 -7.37
N ILE A 74 18.62 -5.68 -6.17
CA ILE A 74 19.60 -6.06 -5.15
C ILE A 74 19.83 -7.55 -5.30
N ASN A 75 21.05 -7.97 -5.59
CA ASN A 75 21.41 -9.38 -5.68
C ASN A 75 22.73 -9.64 -4.95
N ASN A 76 23.06 -10.91 -4.78
CA ASN A 76 24.28 -11.31 -4.11
C ASN A 76 25.41 -11.76 -5.05
N VAL A 77 25.35 -11.43 -6.35
CA VAL A 77 26.40 -11.81 -7.29
C VAL A 77 27.74 -11.17 -6.89
N GLY A 78 28.75 -12.01 -6.65
CA GLY A 78 30.08 -11.56 -6.23
C GLY A 78 30.18 -11.14 -4.76
N ILE A 79 29.16 -11.43 -3.94
CA ILE A 79 29.19 -11.16 -2.49
C ILE A 79 29.77 -12.39 -1.75
N GLU A 80 31.02 -12.28 -1.31
CA GLU A 80 31.72 -13.36 -0.59
C GLU A 80 31.35 -13.41 0.90
N GLN A 81 31.00 -12.26 1.49
CA GLN A 81 30.55 -12.14 2.88
C GLN A 81 29.28 -11.31 2.92
N GLY A 82 28.24 -11.81 3.60
CA GLY A 82 26.98 -11.10 3.72
C GLY A 82 27.12 -9.77 4.47
N TYR A 83 26.23 -8.82 4.17
CA TYR A 83 26.25 -7.46 4.73
C TYR A 83 24.83 -6.94 4.99
N GLN A 84 24.71 -5.86 5.77
CA GLN A 84 23.43 -5.17 6.00
C GLN A 84 23.31 -3.97 5.07
N LEU A 85 22.24 -3.94 4.28
CA LEU A 85 21.94 -2.86 3.35
C LEU A 85 20.94 -1.89 3.99
N HIS A 86 21.30 -0.61 4.01
CA HIS A 86 20.49 0.46 4.61
C HIS A 86 20.03 1.52 3.60
N GLN A 87 20.76 1.71 2.51
CA GLN A 87 20.46 2.73 1.51
C GLN A 87 20.54 2.18 0.09
N ILE A 88 19.78 2.79 -0.83
CA ILE A 88 19.86 2.62 -2.27
C ILE A 88 19.99 4.00 -2.90
N GLY A 89 21.13 4.29 -3.52
CA GLY A 89 21.36 5.48 -4.32
C GLY A 89 21.30 5.16 -5.82
N VAL A 90 20.56 5.96 -6.58
CA VAL A 90 20.52 5.89 -8.05
C VAL A 90 21.23 7.09 -8.63
N TYR A 91 22.15 6.86 -9.57
CA TYR A 91 23.04 7.87 -10.12
C TYR A 91 22.70 8.12 -11.59
N ALA A 92 22.78 9.38 -11.99
CA ALA A 92 22.53 9.80 -13.35
C ALA A 92 23.61 10.77 -13.83
N ARG A 93 23.69 10.95 -15.13
CA ARG A 93 24.51 11.95 -15.82
C ARG A 93 23.62 12.85 -16.66
N LEU A 94 23.94 14.13 -16.70
CA LEU A 94 23.43 15.06 -17.72
C LEU A 94 24.43 15.18 -18.86
N ASP A 95 23.94 14.99 -20.10
CA ASP A 95 24.73 15.02 -21.33
C ASP A 95 26.02 14.17 -21.19
N ASP A 96 27.19 14.82 -21.22
CA ASP A 96 28.53 14.20 -21.11
C ASP A 96 29.24 14.53 -19.77
N GLU A 97 28.52 15.00 -18.75
CA GLU A 97 29.08 15.34 -17.42
C GLU A 97 29.41 14.10 -16.56
N PRO A 98 30.09 14.22 -15.42
CA PRO A 98 30.24 13.07 -14.50
C PRO A 98 28.90 12.57 -13.95
N GLU A 99 28.82 11.28 -13.59
CA GLU A 99 27.62 10.77 -12.89
C GLU A 99 27.52 11.36 -11.47
N GLN A 100 26.31 11.64 -11.02
CA GLN A 100 25.99 12.20 -9.72
C GLN A 100 24.77 11.48 -9.12
N LEU A 101 24.65 11.49 -7.79
CA LEU A 101 23.54 10.86 -7.08
C LEU A 101 22.24 11.62 -7.35
N LEU A 102 21.28 11.00 -8.04
CA LEU A 102 19.99 11.58 -8.43
C LEU A 102 18.98 11.52 -7.28
N PHE A 103 18.78 10.34 -6.72
CA PHE A 103 17.89 10.15 -5.57
C PHE A 103 18.38 9.02 -4.68
N ILE A 104 17.96 9.06 -3.42
CA ILE A 104 18.29 8.06 -2.41
C ILE A 104 17.03 7.53 -1.73
N LEU A 105 17.02 6.23 -1.47
CA LEU A 105 16.06 5.53 -0.64
C LEU A 105 16.79 5.00 0.59
N GLN A 106 16.24 5.20 1.78
CA GLN A 106 16.81 4.77 3.05
C GLN A 106 15.79 3.94 3.84
N ASP A 107 16.25 2.83 4.39
CA ASP A 107 15.46 2.01 5.29
C ASP A 107 15.39 2.61 6.70
N GLU A 108 14.20 2.58 7.32
CA GLU A 108 13.98 3.11 8.67
C GLU A 108 14.43 2.13 9.76
N HIS A 109 14.53 0.83 9.46
CA HIS A 109 14.84 -0.17 10.48
C HIS A 109 16.29 -0.05 10.96
N GLU A 110 16.53 -0.32 12.24
CA GLU A 110 17.86 -0.27 12.84
C GLU A 110 18.82 -1.32 12.26
N ASN A 111 18.28 -2.45 11.78
CA ASN A 111 19.09 -3.59 11.34
C ASN A 111 19.33 -3.66 9.82
N GLY A 112 18.65 -2.82 9.02
CA GLY A 112 18.73 -2.88 7.56
C GLY A 112 18.18 -4.19 6.98
N ILE A 113 18.47 -4.43 5.70
CA ILE A 113 18.16 -5.69 5.01
C ILE A 113 19.43 -6.53 4.90
N GLU A 114 19.37 -7.77 5.40
CA GLU A 114 20.49 -8.70 5.33
C GLU A 114 20.64 -9.25 3.90
N ILE A 115 21.77 -8.95 3.27
CA ILE A 115 22.15 -9.48 1.96
C ILE A 115 23.12 -10.65 2.19
N PRO A 116 22.72 -11.90 1.89
CA PRO A 116 23.54 -13.07 2.18
C PRO A 116 24.71 -13.22 1.20
N SER A 117 25.77 -13.91 1.63
CA SER A 117 26.85 -14.33 0.71
C SER A 117 26.33 -15.33 -0.34
N VAL A 118 27.05 -15.46 -1.47
CA VAL A 118 26.73 -16.50 -2.48
C VAL A 118 26.83 -17.91 -1.89
N SER A 119 27.72 -18.14 -0.90
CA SER A 119 27.83 -19.43 -0.22
C SER A 119 26.63 -19.76 0.66
N ASP A 120 26.05 -18.76 1.33
CA ASP A 120 24.91 -18.96 2.23
C ASP A 120 23.58 -19.05 1.47
N ASN A 121 23.46 -18.30 0.36
CA ASN A 121 22.33 -18.37 -0.53
C ASN A 121 22.80 -18.31 -2.00
N PRO A 122 22.81 -19.42 -2.75
CA PRO A 122 23.33 -19.45 -4.12
C PRO A 122 22.60 -18.53 -5.12
N SER A 123 21.40 -18.07 -4.77
CA SER A 123 20.59 -17.19 -5.62
C SER A 123 19.69 -16.31 -4.76
N PHE A 124 20.12 -15.06 -4.54
CA PHE A 124 19.32 -14.04 -3.87
C PHE A 124 19.11 -12.84 -4.80
N ALA A 125 17.85 -12.42 -4.97
CA ALA A 125 17.50 -11.20 -5.69
C ALA A 125 16.23 -10.56 -5.11
N LEU A 126 16.26 -9.24 -4.92
CA LEU A 126 15.11 -8.40 -4.57
C LEU A 126 14.99 -7.29 -5.61
N GLU A 127 13.76 -6.89 -5.92
CA GLU A 127 13.50 -5.76 -6.82
C GLU A 127 12.91 -4.60 -6.02
N VAL A 128 13.46 -3.41 -6.28
CA VAL A 128 12.98 -2.13 -5.73
C VAL A 128 12.65 -1.19 -6.88
N GLN A 129 11.50 -0.54 -6.77
CA GLN A 129 10.97 0.36 -7.80
C GLN A 129 10.95 1.79 -7.25
N GLY A 130 11.65 2.70 -7.92
CA GLY A 130 11.65 4.13 -7.62
C GLY A 130 10.90 4.90 -8.70
N LEU A 131 9.75 5.49 -8.35
CA LEU A 131 8.98 6.32 -9.27
C LEU A 131 9.45 7.78 -9.19
N ILE A 132 9.91 8.31 -10.31
CA ILE A 132 10.23 9.73 -10.47
C ILE A 132 9.01 10.42 -11.07
N TYR A 133 8.31 11.21 -10.26
CA TYR A 133 7.13 11.97 -10.67
C TYR A 133 7.52 13.14 -11.58
N ILE A 134 7.22 13.03 -12.88
CA ILE A 134 7.47 14.08 -13.87
C ILE A 134 6.28 14.11 -14.83
N THR A 135 5.59 15.24 -14.90
CA THR A 135 4.36 15.41 -15.71
C THR A 135 4.64 15.72 -17.18
N ASN A 136 5.87 16.11 -17.51
CA ASN A 136 6.28 16.42 -18.89
C ASN A 136 6.84 15.16 -19.58
N ASP A 137 6.58 15.00 -20.87
CA ASP A 137 7.11 13.89 -21.67
C ASP A 137 8.58 14.13 -22.05
N VAL A 138 9.46 14.17 -21.04
CA VAL A 138 10.91 14.33 -21.19
C VAL A 138 11.60 12.97 -21.41
N GLU A 139 12.64 12.95 -22.23
CA GLU A 139 13.41 11.75 -22.56
C GLU A 139 14.49 11.51 -21.48
N ILE A 140 14.28 10.48 -20.65
CA ILE A 140 15.31 9.94 -19.74
C ILE A 140 15.76 8.61 -20.30
N LYS A 141 17.07 8.44 -20.47
CA LYS A 141 17.69 7.18 -20.88
C LYS A 141 18.19 6.41 -19.67
N ILE A 142 18.34 5.10 -19.82
CA ILE A 142 19.03 4.25 -18.86
C ILE A 142 20.17 3.52 -19.57
N SER A 143 21.37 3.58 -19.00
CA SER A 143 22.48 2.74 -19.42
C SER A 143 22.44 1.45 -18.62
N LEU A 144 22.36 0.31 -19.31
CA LEU A 144 22.50 -1.02 -18.72
C LEU A 144 23.93 -1.56 -18.90
N GLU A 145 24.84 -0.75 -19.45
CA GLU A 145 26.23 -1.13 -19.65
C GLU A 145 26.92 -1.33 -18.30
N GLY A 146 27.43 -2.54 -18.05
CA GLY A 146 28.08 -2.89 -16.78
C GLY A 146 27.14 -3.22 -15.61
N SER A 147 25.81 -3.21 -15.80
CA SER A 147 24.83 -3.55 -14.75
C SER A 147 25.06 -4.97 -14.19
N LYS A 148 25.14 -5.10 -12.86
CA LYS A 148 25.24 -6.39 -12.15
C LYS A 148 23.91 -7.12 -11.97
N ALA A 149 22.88 -6.77 -12.74
CA ALA A 149 21.59 -7.45 -12.68
C ALA A 149 21.69 -8.93 -13.07
N MET A 150 21.11 -9.81 -12.26
CA MET A 150 20.83 -11.19 -12.63
C MET A 150 19.68 -11.23 -13.64
N VAL A 151 20.00 -11.59 -14.89
CA VAL A 151 19.01 -11.73 -15.96
C VAL A 151 18.39 -13.13 -15.90
N THR A 152 17.07 -13.20 -15.65
CA THR A 152 16.33 -14.46 -15.73
C THR A 152 15.91 -14.77 -17.18
N PRO A 153 15.69 -16.04 -17.56
CA PRO A 153 15.18 -16.38 -18.89
C PRO A 153 13.84 -15.70 -19.24
N ALA A 154 13.00 -15.44 -18.23
CA ALA A 154 11.74 -14.72 -18.42
C ALA A 154 11.97 -13.23 -18.72
N MET A 155 12.92 -12.58 -18.05
CA MET A 155 13.29 -11.19 -18.33
C MET A 155 13.92 -11.05 -19.71
N LEU A 156 14.77 -12.00 -20.10
CA LEU A 156 15.34 -12.03 -21.46
C LEU A 156 14.26 -12.22 -22.52
N ALA A 157 13.28 -13.11 -22.29
CA ALA A 157 12.18 -13.33 -23.21
C ALA A 157 11.29 -12.09 -23.36
N GLN A 158 11.02 -11.37 -22.27
CA GLN A 158 10.26 -10.12 -22.30
C GLN A 158 11.03 -9.02 -23.04
N LEU A 159 12.33 -8.86 -22.77
CA LEU A 159 13.17 -7.87 -23.46
C LEU A 159 13.24 -8.12 -24.98
N LEU A 160 13.33 -9.39 -25.40
CA LEU A 160 13.23 -9.75 -26.81
C LEU A 160 11.83 -9.48 -27.40
N ALA A 161 10.77 -9.71 -26.63
CA ALA A 161 9.41 -9.42 -27.08
C ALA A 161 9.18 -7.92 -27.29
N ASP A 162 9.66 -7.09 -26.36
CA ASP A 162 9.53 -5.63 -26.42
C ASP A 162 10.37 -5.05 -27.59
N HIS A 163 11.62 -5.52 -27.77
CA HIS A 163 12.45 -5.15 -28.92
C HIS A 163 11.81 -5.53 -30.26
N ASN A 164 11.17 -6.71 -30.34
CA ASN A 164 10.49 -7.17 -31.56
C ASN A 164 9.17 -6.44 -31.82
N ALA A 165 8.54 -5.85 -30.80
CA ALA A 165 7.30 -5.10 -30.91
C ALA A 165 7.53 -3.61 -31.22
N ASP A 166 8.74 -3.08 -31.02
CA ASP A 166 9.08 -1.69 -31.29
C ASP A 166 9.39 -1.45 -32.79
N PRO A 167 8.53 -0.68 -33.52
CA PRO A 167 8.75 -0.35 -34.92
C PRO A 167 10.00 0.52 -35.17
N GLN A 168 10.57 1.10 -34.12
CA GLN A 168 11.75 1.98 -34.14
C GLN A 168 13.02 1.29 -33.62
N ALA A 169 13.00 -0.01 -33.29
CA ALA A 169 14.16 -0.73 -32.73
C ALA A 169 15.40 -0.70 -33.66
N HIS A 170 15.19 -0.50 -34.97
CA HIS A 170 16.24 -0.47 -35.97
C HIS A 170 16.11 0.73 -36.93
N PRO A 171 16.23 1.97 -36.44
CA PRO A 171 15.95 3.17 -37.24
C PRO A 171 16.98 3.36 -38.37
N GLY A 172 18.21 2.84 -38.19
CA GLY A 172 19.24 2.80 -39.23
C GLY A 172 18.93 1.86 -40.39
N LEU A 173 18.25 0.74 -40.15
CA LEU A 173 17.77 -0.17 -41.22
C LEU A 173 16.58 0.45 -41.97
N THR A 174 15.68 1.13 -41.25
CA THR A 174 14.54 1.85 -41.84
C THR A 174 15.00 3.01 -42.75
N LEU A 175 16.04 3.75 -42.34
CA LEU A 175 16.64 4.81 -43.14
C LEU A 175 17.37 4.27 -44.38
N ALA A 176 18.09 3.14 -44.25
CA ALA A 176 18.76 2.49 -45.37
C ALA A 176 17.76 1.94 -46.41
N ILE A 177 16.64 1.37 -45.98
CA ILE A 177 15.56 0.88 -46.86
C ILE A 177 14.90 2.06 -47.59
N LYS A 178 14.71 3.20 -46.91
CA LYS A 178 14.13 4.41 -47.50
C LYS A 178 15.07 5.03 -48.55
N GLN A 179 16.38 5.08 -48.28
CA GLN A 179 17.39 5.53 -49.23
C GLN A 179 17.45 4.64 -50.49
N VAL A 180 17.33 3.32 -50.34
CA VAL A 180 17.28 2.38 -51.48
C VAL A 180 15.98 2.54 -52.28
N LEU A 181 14.86 2.86 -51.62
CA LEU A 181 13.56 3.08 -52.27
C LEU A 181 13.51 4.43 -53.02
N ASP A 182 14.08 5.48 -52.42
CA ASP A 182 14.20 6.81 -53.03
C ASP A 182 15.17 6.77 -54.23
N GLN A 183 16.26 6.01 -54.13
CA GLN A 183 17.19 5.78 -55.24
C GLN A 183 16.53 4.98 -56.39
N ALA A 184 15.66 4.01 -56.09
CA ALA A 184 14.88 3.29 -57.10
C ALA A 184 13.77 4.14 -57.75
N LEU A 185 13.26 5.16 -57.05
CA LEU A 185 12.28 6.12 -57.58
C LEU A 185 12.93 7.22 -58.44
N GLU A 186 14.15 7.66 -58.11
CA GLU A 186 14.96 8.54 -58.97
C GLU A 186 15.41 7.84 -60.27
N GLU A 187 15.75 6.54 -60.20
CA GLU A 187 16.12 5.73 -61.37
C GLU A 187 14.93 5.41 -62.30
N ALA A 188 13.68 5.48 -61.81
CA ALA A 188 12.48 5.28 -62.62
C ALA A 188 11.90 6.57 -63.26
N GLY A 189 12.38 7.75 -62.83
CA GLY A 189 11.80 9.05 -63.16
C GLY A 189 12.54 9.89 -64.21
N SER A 190 13.66 9.43 -64.76
CA SER A 190 14.47 10.21 -65.71
C SER A 190 14.62 9.52 -67.06
N GLY A 191 13.61 9.68 -67.92
CA GLY A 191 13.81 9.63 -69.36
C GLY A 191 14.73 10.79 -69.77
N ASN A 192 16.02 10.51 -69.93
CA ASN A 192 17.03 11.45 -70.40
C ASN A 192 16.73 11.87 -71.86
N LEU A 193 15.91 12.92 -72.01
CA LEU A 193 15.96 13.84 -73.14
C LEU A 193 17.20 14.71 -72.96
N GLU A 194 18.25 14.50 -73.75
CA GLU A 194 19.38 15.43 -73.77
C GLU A 194 18.95 16.75 -74.43
N PRO A 195 19.08 17.90 -73.74
CA PRO A 195 18.75 19.20 -74.31
C PRO A 195 19.95 19.73 -75.11
N GLY A 196 19.76 19.91 -76.42
CA GLY A 196 20.63 20.77 -77.22
C GLY A 196 19.98 22.15 -77.37
N THR A 197 20.82 23.19 -77.38
CA THR A 197 20.40 24.60 -77.40
C THR A 197 20.17 25.17 -78.81
N GLU A 198 20.20 24.32 -79.84
CA GLU A 198 20.04 24.73 -81.25
C GLU A 198 19.26 23.65 -82.03
N PRO A 199 18.51 23.99 -83.10
CA PRO A 199 17.71 23.05 -83.86
C PRO A 199 18.57 21.95 -84.54
N PRO A 200 18.06 20.72 -84.69
CA PRO A 200 18.84 19.60 -85.21
C PRO A 200 19.17 19.83 -86.69
N GLY A 201 20.45 19.66 -87.05
CA GLY A 201 20.98 19.87 -88.39
C GLY A 201 21.18 18.56 -89.17
N PRO A 202 21.58 18.66 -90.45
CA PRO A 202 21.80 17.51 -91.33
C PRO A 202 22.84 16.51 -90.81
N ASP A 203 23.75 16.93 -89.95
CA ASP A 203 24.79 16.06 -89.36
C ASP A 203 24.45 15.61 -87.92
N THR A 204 23.30 16.01 -87.38
CA THR A 204 22.89 15.69 -86.01
C THR A 204 22.38 14.24 -85.94
N PRO A 205 23.12 13.31 -85.30
CA PRO A 205 22.79 11.89 -85.40
C PRO A 205 21.55 11.54 -84.59
N ALA A 206 20.59 10.86 -85.21
CA ALA A 206 19.43 10.31 -84.51
C ALA A 206 18.82 9.13 -85.27
N GLU A 207 18.21 8.20 -84.53
CA GLU A 207 17.48 7.10 -85.14
C GLU A 207 16.19 7.61 -85.80
N PRO A 208 15.78 7.08 -86.97
CA PRO A 208 14.51 7.43 -87.59
C PRO A 208 13.34 7.20 -86.60
N GLY A 209 12.52 8.24 -86.38
CA GLY A 209 11.44 8.24 -85.39
C GLY A 209 11.85 8.75 -84.00
N GLN A 210 13.10 9.14 -83.79
CA GLN A 210 13.56 9.78 -82.55
C GLN A 210 13.14 11.25 -82.53
N HIS A 211 12.60 11.69 -81.39
CA HIS A 211 12.12 13.06 -81.18
C HIS A 211 13.23 13.93 -80.58
N TYR A 212 13.36 15.14 -81.10
CA TYR A 212 14.30 16.15 -80.66
C TYR A 212 13.54 17.41 -80.28
N PHE A 213 13.70 17.88 -79.05
CA PHE A 213 13.00 19.05 -78.54
C PHE A 213 13.98 20.21 -78.38
N ASP A 214 13.80 21.25 -79.18
CA ASP A 214 14.55 22.51 -79.01
C ASP A 214 13.91 23.29 -77.85
N ALA A 215 14.61 23.34 -76.73
CA ALA A 215 14.13 23.95 -75.50
C ALA A 215 14.04 25.49 -75.57
N GLU A 216 14.78 26.13 -76.48
CA GLU A 216 14.80 27.58 -76.64
C GLU A 216 13.71 28.06 -77.61
N ALA A 217 13.49 27.34 -78.71
CA ALA A 217 12.41 27.64 -79.66
C ALA A 217 11.05 27.01 -79.31
N LYS A 218 11.02 26.10 -78.32
CA LYS A 218 9.84 25.29 -77.90
C LYS A 218 9.16 24.55 -79.06
N LYS A 219 9.96 23.96 -79.94
CA LYS A 219 9.47 23.19 -81.10
C LYS A 219 10.00 21.76 -81.04
N GLU A 220 9.16 20.82 -81.44
CA GLU A 220 9.48 19.40 -81.51
C GLU A 220 9.77 19.00 -82.97
N TYR A 221 10.87 18.29 -83.17
CA TYR A 221 11.34 17.78 -84.44
C TYR A 221 11.39 16.25 -84.37
N ILE A 222 10.95 15.56 -85.42
CA ILE A 222 11.07 14.11 -85.56
C ILE A 222 12.02 13.79 -86.72
N CYS A 223 12.99 12.90 -86.48
CA CYS A 223 13.89 12.42 -87.53
C CYS A 223 13.09 11.50 -88.46
N ILE A 224 13.10 11.78 -89.75
CA ILE A 224 12.34 11.02 -90.77
C ILE A 224 13.24 10.11 -91.63
N GLY A 225 14.56 10.12 -91.40
CA GLY A 225 15.53 9.29 -92.11
C GLY A 225 16.78 10.06 -92.53
N GLN A 226 17.53 9.53 -93.50
CA GLN A 226 18.67 10.23 -94.13
C GLN A 226 18.45 10.36 -95.65
N ASP A 227 19.04 11.38 -96.28
CA ASP A 227 19.11 11.49 -97.74
C ASP A 227 20.21 10.58 -98.35
N GLU A 228 20.33 10.56 -99.69
CA GLU A 228 21.29 9.69 -100.41
C GLU A 228 22.78 10.02 -100.09
N GLU A 229 23.06 11.14 -99.44
CA GLU A 229 24.41 11.61 -99.09
C GLU A 229 24.77 11.35 -97.62
N GLY A 230 23.86 10.77 -96.84
CA GLY A 230 24.07 10.37 -95.45
C GLY A 230 23.67 11.42 -94.40
N ASN A 231 22.97 12.49 -94.82
CA ASN A 231 22.54 13.56 -93.92
C ASN A 231 21.16 13.27 -93.33
N TYR A 232 20.96 13.50 -92.04
CA TYR A 232 19.71 13.29 -91.32
C TYR A 232 18.64 14.35 -91.67
N LEU A 233 17.45 13.88 -92.02
CA LEU A 233 16.29 14.67 -92.41
C LEU A 233 15.32 14.80 -91.23
N TRP A 234 14.97 16.04 -90.87
CA TRP A 234 14.16 16.35 -89.69
C TRP A 234 12.88 17.11 -90.06
N MET A 235 11.75 16.75 -89.45
CA MET A 235 10.43 17.35 -89.69
C MET A 235 9.83 17.90 -88.40
N ILE A 236 9.28 19.12 -88.40
CA ILE A 236 8.61 19.69 -87.21
C ILE A 236 7.22 19.07 -87.06
N THR A 237 6.91 18.52 -85.89
CA THR A 237 5.59 17.96 -85.61
C THR A 237 4.57 19.09 -85.40
N GLY A 238 3.65 19.30 -86.36
CA GLY A 238 2.42 20.08 -86.15
C GLY A 238 2.24 21.45 -86.83
N ALA A 239 3.03 21.84 -87.84
CA ALA A 239 2.77 23.06 -88.63
C ALA A 239 2.57 22.79 -90.13
N GLY A 240 1.41 23.20 -90.65
CA GLY A 240 1.01 23.09 -92.04
C GLY A 240 1.80 23.99 -93.00
N VAL A 241 1.82 23.57 -94.26
CA VAL A 241 2.58 24.11 -95.39
C VAL A 241 2.20 25.58 -95.71
N ASP A 242 3.19 26.45 -95.90
CA ASP A 242 3.04 27.90 -96.18
C ASP A 242 3.47 28.28 -97.62
N ALA A 243 2.84 29.32 -98.18
CA ALA A 243 2.81 29.74 -99.58
C ALA A 243 4.17 30.20 -100.17
N SER A 244 5.23 30.33 -99.37
CA SER A 244 6.60 30.54 -99.87
C SER A 244 7.21 29.28 -100.52
N GLN A 245 6.55 28.14 -100.44
CA GLN A 245 6.93 26.89 -101.10
C GLN A 245 6.12 26.60 -102.38
N ILE A 246 5.32 27.57 -102.87
CA ILE A 246 4.54 27.47 -104.10
C ILE A 246 5.07 28.45 -105.15
N MET A 247 5.49 27.89 -106.29
CA MET A 247 6.00 28.63 -107.45
C MET A 247 4.88 28.87 -108.46
N TYR A 248 4.63 30.12 -108.88
CA TYR A 248 3.75 30.44 -110.00
C TYR A 248 4.54 31.20 -111.07
N GLU A 249 4.60 30.61 -112.28
CA GLU A 249 5.36 31.12 -113.44
C GLU A 249 6.84 31.46 -113.14
N GLY A 250 7.47 30.66 -112.28
CA GLY A 250 8.92 30.70 -112.10
C GLY A 250 9.45 31.87 -111.25
N LYS A 251 8.61 32.57 -110.47
CA LYS A 251 9.05 33.53 -109.44
C LYS A 251 8.25 33.39 -108.13
N PRO A 252 8.81 33.79 -106.97
CA PRO A 252 8.10 33.75 -105.70
C PRO A 252 6.91 34.71 -105.70
N LEU A 253 5.75 34.26 -105.22
CA LEU A 253 4.49 35.02 -105.18
C LEU A 253 4.62 36.37 -104.44
N THR A 254 5.57 36.46 -103.51
CA THR A 254 5.92 37.68 -102.76
C THR A 254 6.48 38.82 -103.62
N ALA A 255 7.03 38.55 -104.80
CA ALA A 255 7.55 39.56 -105.71
C ALA A 255 6.46 40.18 -106.62
N PHE A 256 5.33 39.50 -106.82
CA PHE A 256 4.20 39.97 -107.64
C PHE A 256 3.29 40.94 -106.89
N LEU A 257 3.19 40.78 -105.56
CA LEU A 257 2.35 41.62 -104.70
C LEU A 257 2.91 43.05 -104.49
N LYS A 258 4.23 43.22 -104.60
CA LYS A 258 4.89 44.55 -104.51
C LYS A 258 4.55 45.49 -105.67
N THR A 259 4.07 44.95 -106.80
CA THR A 259 3.65 45.75 -107.98
C THR A 259 2.24 46.35 -107.88
N LEU A 260 1.46 46.00 -106.85
CA LEU A 260 0.12 46.58 -106.59
C LEU A 260 0.12 47.65 -105.49
N GLU A 261 1.21 47.79 -104.75
CA GLU A 261 1.36 48.74 -103.64
C GLU A 261 1.55 50.21 -104.06
N GLU A 262 1.78 50.48 -105.35
CA GLU A 262 2.02 51.86 -105.85
C GLU A 262 0.76 52.57 -106.39
N SER A 263 -0.46 52.14 -106.04
CA SER A 263 -1.67 52.93 -106.37
C SER A 263 -2.69 53.09 -105.22
N ALA A 264 -2.52 54.21 -104.50
CA ALA A 264 -3.56 55.12 -103.98
C ALA A 264 -4.15 54.99 -102.54
N SER A 265 -3.71 55.94 -101.69
CA SER A 265 -4.51 56.86 -100.84
C SER A 265 -4.90 56.45 -99.39
N THR A 266 -4.27 57.13 -98.43
CA THR A 266 -4.45 57.11 -96.96
C THR A 266 -5.60 57.99 -96.45
N ASP A 267 -6.83 57.48 -96.36
CA ASP A 267 -7.90 58.15 -95.58
C ASP A 267 -9.03 57.23 -95.08
N ARG A 268 -8.76 55.94 -94.80
CA ARG A 268 -9.80 54.92 -94.49
C ARG A 268 -9.47 53.93 -93.35
N ALA A 269 -8.49 54.22 -92.49
CA ALA A 269 -8.02 53.31 -91.44
C ALA A 269 -8.68 53.56 -90.05
N ILE A 270 -9.24 52.51 -89.42
CA ILE A 270 -9.85 52.54 -88.07
C ILE A 270 -8.80 52.16 -87.02
N GLN A 271 -8.45 53.09 -86.12
CA GLN A 271 -7.25 52.97 -85.28
C GLN A 271 -7.36 51.91 -84.15
N ASN A 272 -8.53 51.76 -83.52
CA ASN A 272 -8.71 50.84 -82.39
C ASN A 272 -10.00 50.02 -82.54
N ILE A 273 -10.00 48.79 -82.04
CA ILE A 273 -11.21 47.99 -81.87
C ILE A 273 -12.03 48.63 -80.74
N PRO A 274 -13.32 48.94 -80.94
CA PRO A 274 -14.16 49.52 -79.89
C PRO A 274 -14.22 48.60 -78.65
N THR A 275 -14.20 49.20 -77.46
CA THR A 275 -14.30 48.48 -76.18
C THR A 275 -15.53 48.93 -75.41
N GLN A 276 -16.02 48.09 -74.49
CA GLN A 276 -17.17 48.44 -73.64
C GLN A 276 -16.93 49.77 -72.91
N TYR A 277 -17.92 50.67 -72.97
CA TYR A 277 -17.93 51.91 -72.23
C TYR A 277 -18.67 51.76 -70.90
N GLY A 278 -17.98 52.05 -69.80
CA GLY A 278 -18.52 51.92 -68.45
C GLY A 278 -18.62 50.46 -67.99
N GLU A 279 -19.09 50.27 -66.76
CA GLU A 279 -19.41 48.95 -66.22
C GLU A 279 -20.92 48.73 -66.31
N LEU A 280 -21.33 47.63 -66.95
CA LEU A 280 -22.72 47.19 -66.93
C LEU A 280 -22.87 46.22 -65.75
N THR A 281 -23.94 46.35 -64.97
CA THR A 281 -24.27 45.45 -63.86
C THR A 281 -25.70 44.99 -64.03
N TYR A 282 -25.98 43.72 -63.76
CA TYR A 282 -27.32 43.16 -63.86
C TYR A 282 -28.34 44.02 -63.11
N ASN A 283 -29.47 44.30 -63.75
CA ASN A 283 -30.55 45.15 -63.22
C ASN A 283 -31.95 44.62 -63.56
N GLY A 284 -32.04 43.38 -64.08
CA GLY A 284 -33.29 42.74 -64.49
C GLY A 284 -33.83 43.12 -65.87
N GLU A 285 -33.20 44.07 -66.57
CA GLU A 285 -33.64 44.57 -67.89
C GLU A 285 -32.60 44.27 -68.98
N GLU A 286 -33.03 44.22 -70.26
CA GLU A 286 -32.14 44.00 -71.40
C GLU A 286 -31.17 45.19 -71.55
N GLN A 287 -29.87 44.94 -71.35
CA GLN A 287 -28.83 45.94 -71.47
C GLN A 287 -28.14 45.86 -72.83
N ALA A 288 -27.92 47.01 -73.45
CA ALA A 288 -27.23 47.10 -74.74
C ALA A 288 -25.75 47.42 -74.56
N LEU A 289 -24.91 46.78 -75.37
CA LEU A 289 -23.49 47.09 -75.45
C LEU A 289 -23.30 48.52 -75.94
N VAL A 290 -22.76 49.38 -75.07
CA VAL A 290 -22.32 50.73 -75.41
C VAL A 290 -20.80 50.73 -75.55
N LEU A 291 -20.29 51.28 -76.65
CA LEU A 291 -18.89 51.16 -77.03
C LEU A 291 -18.18 52.52 -77.07
N ASN A 292 -16.97 52.53 -76.53
CA ASN A 292 -16.01 53.62 -76.71
C ASN A 292 -15.38 53.58 -78.10
N GLY A 293 -15.36 54.72 -78.79
CA GLY A 293 -14.71 54.84 -80.10
C GLY A 293 -15.42 54.10 -81.23
N TYR A 294 -16.68 53.68 -81.04
CA TYR A 294 -17.49 53.09 -82.10
C TYR A 294 -18.08 54.18 -83.01
N ASP A 295 -17.87 54.03 -84.31
CA ASP A 295 -18.52 54.84 -85.34
C ASP A 295 -19.30 53.92 -86.29
N SER A 296 -20.62 54.06 -86.27
CA SER A 296 -21.54 53.28 -87.10
C SER A 296 -21.39 53.54 -88.61
N ALA A 297 -20.75 54.63 -89.02
CA ALA A 297 -20.46 54.91 -90.42
C ALA A 297 -19.31 54.05 -90.97
N THR A 298 -18.42 53.57 -90.09
CA THR A 298 -17.17 52.88 -90.46
C THR A 298 -17.11 51.42 -90.05
N VAL A 299 -17.83 51.02 -88.99
CA VAL A 299 -17.88 49.65 -88.47
C VAL A 299 -19.32 49.12 -88.43
N LEU A 300 -19.52 47.87 -88.84
CA LEU A 300 -20.74 47.09 -88.65
C LEU A 300 -20.59 46.22 -87.41
N LEU A 301 -21.57 46.28 -86.51
CA LEU A 301 -21.64 45.41 -85.34
C LEU A 301 -22.65 44.28 -85.56
N THR A 302 -22.24 43.06 -85.22
CA THR A 302 -23.05 41.83 -85.24
C THR A 302 -22.76 41.00 -83.99
N GLY A 303 -23.37 39.82 -83.81
CA GLY A 303 -23.22 39.02 -82.59
C GLY A 303 -24.16 39.47 -81.46
N VAL A 304 -23.76 39.27 -80.20
CA VAL A 304 -24.59 39.60 -79.03
C VAL A 304 -24.36 41.07 -78.66
N LEU A 305 -25.26 41.93 -79.14
CA LEU A 305 -25.20 43.37 -78.89
C LEU A 305 -26.08 43.81 -77.71
N LYS A 306 -26.89 42.89 -77.20
CA LYS A 306 -27.72 43.06 -76.03
C LYS A 306 -27.82 41.76 -75.26
N ALA A 307 -27.88 41.85 -73.94
CA ALA A 307 -28.07 40.73 -73.05
C ALA A 307 -28.78 41.20 -71.78
N THR A 308 -29.54 40.31 -71.15
CA THR A 308 -30.28 40.61 -69.91
C THR A 308 -29.55 40.08 -68.69
N ASP A 309 -28.99 38.88 -68.78
CA ASP A 309 -28.32 38.20 -67.66
C ASP A 309 -26.90 38.75 -67.41
N ALA A 310 -26.33 38.43 -66.24
CA ALA A 310 -24.93 38.66 -65.95
C ALA A 310 -24.07 37.60 -66.64
N GLY A 311 -22.94 38.01 -67.21
CA GLY A 311 -22.06 37.11 -67.94
C GLY A 311 -21.09 37.82 -68.86
N GLU A 312 -20.24 37.02 -69.50
CA GLU A 312 -19.40 37.47 -70.60
C GLU A 312 -20.12 37.23 -71.94
N TYR A 313 -20.18 38.28 -72.74
CA TYR A 313 -20.84 38.30 -74.04
C TYR A 313 -19.84 38.74 -75.11
N GLU A 314 -20.07 38.28 -76.33
CA GLU A 314 -19.20 38.59 -77.46
C GLU A 314 -20.00 39.27 -78.57
N ALA A 315 -19.62 40.51 -78.86
CA ALA A 315 -20.04 41.23 -80.05
C ALA A 315 -18.95 41.11 -81.12
N LEU A 316 -19.31 41.29 -82.38
CA LEU A 316 -18.42 41.15 -83.51
C LEU A 316 -18.38 42.45 -84.30
N ALA A 317 -17.19 43.03 -84.47
CA ALA A 317 -16.96 44.26 -85.20
C ALA A 317 -16.32 43.98 -86.56
N THR A 318 -17.00 44.37 -87.63
CA THR A 318 -16.54 44.21 -89.01
C THR A 318 -16.44 45.59 -89.68
N PRO A 319 -15.27 46.01 -90.18
CA PRO A 319 -15.15 47.25 -90.95
C PRO A 319 -16.08 47.25 -92.17
N LYS A 320 -16.85 48.33 -92.37
CA LYS A 320 -17.68 48.51 -93.57
C LYS A 320 -16.78 48.93 -94.73
N GLN A 321 -16.96 48.35 -95.91
CA GLN A 321 -16.23 48.83 -97.09
C GLN A 321 -16.51 50.33 -97.33
N PRO A 322 -15.49 51.16 -97.56
CA PRO A 322 -14.09 50.82 -97.88
C PRO A 322 -13.09 50.96 -96.70
N TYR A 323 -13.54 50.87 -95.45
CA TYR A 323 -12.71 50.99 -94.24
C TYR A 323 -12.04 49.67 -93.83
N PHE A 324 -10.91 49.74 -93.13
CA PHE A 324 -10.12 48.60 -92.64
C PHE A 324 -9.48 48.91 -91.28
N TRP A 325 -9.09 47.89 -90.52
CA TRP A 325 -8.42 48.06 -89.22
C TRP A 325 -7.00 48.59 -89.44
N GLY A 326 -6.65 49.72 -88.84
CA GLY A 326 -5.36 50.38 -89.03
C GLY A 326 -4.17 49.65 -88.41
N ALA A 327 -4.41 48.81 -87.39
CA ALA A 327 -3.36 48.08 -86.67
C ALA A 327 -2.76 46.93 -87.50
N ASP A 328 -3.55 46.26 -88.33
CA ASP A 328 -3.18 45.07 -89.10
C ASP A 328 -3.61 45.11 -90.56
N GLY A 329 -4.24 46.19 -91.02
CA GLY A 329 -4.67 46.38 -92.40
C GLY A 329 -5.85 45.51 -92.85
N SER A 330 -6.40 44.67 -91.96
CA SER A 330 -7.43 43.68 -92.29
C SER A 330 -8.83 44.28 -92.35
N ASN A 331 -9.73 43.61 -93.06
CA ASN A 331 -11.18 43.85 -93.00
C ASN A 331 -11.91 42.72 -92.24
N ASP A 332 -11.15 41.88 -91.53
CA ASP A 332 -11.68 40.74 -90.80
C ASP A 332 -12.53 41.19 -89.61
N THR A 333 -13.53 40.38 -89.30
CA THR A 333 -14.40 40.55 -88.14
C THR A 333 -13.60 40.26 -86.88
N LYS A 334 -13.61 41.20 -85.92
CA LYS A 334 -12.91 41.06 -84.64
C LYS A 334 -13.89 40.96 -83.46
N PRO A 335 -13.64 40.08 -82.48
CA PRO A 335 -14.50 39.95 -81.31
C PRO A 335 -14.28 41.12 -80.34
N ILE A 336 -15.38 41.64 -79.83
CA ILE A 336 -15.45 42.57 -78.70
C ILE A 336 -16.06 41.79 -77.54
N LYS A 337 -15.21 41.43 -76.57
CA LYS A 337 -15.67 40.86 -75.31
C LYS A 337 -16.19 41.96 -74.41
N TRP A 338 -17.41 41.79 -73.92
CA TRP A 338 -18.05 42.72 -72.99
C TRP A 338 -18.75 41.93 -71.89
N LYS A 339 -18.91 42.54 -70.72
CA LYS A 339 -19.49 41.87 -69.56
C LYS A 339 -20.62 42.69 -68.94
N ILE A 340 -21.65 41.97 -68.50
CA ILE A 340 -22.60 42.46 -67.49
C ILE A 340 -22.16 41.84 -66.17
N GLY A 341 -21.67 42.67 -65.25
CA GLY A 341 -21.29 42.27 -63.90
C GLY A 341 -22.49 41.75 -63.11
N ARG A 342 -22.24 40.80 -62.20
CA ARG A 342 -23.26 40.28 -61.29
C ARG A 342 -23.64 41.32 -60.25
N GLN A 343 -24.92 41.36 -59.87
CA GLN A 343 -25.40 42.30 -58.86
C GLN A 343 -25.10 41.77 -57.44
N PRO A 344 -24.48 42.58 -56.55
CA PRO A 344 -24.24 42.15 -55.17
C PRO A 344 -25.55 42.06 -54.38
N VAL A 345 -25.69 41.00 -53.56
CA VAL A 345 -26.78 40.85 -52.58
C VAL A 345 -26.39 41.44 -51.23
N GLU A 346 -27.37 41.65 -50.35
CA GLU A 346 -27.10 42.00 -48.94
C GLU A 346 -26.52 40.79 -48.17
N ALA A 347 -25.81 41.06 -47.08
CA ALA A 347 -25.25 40.00 -46.25
C ALA A 347 -26.38 39.23 -45.53
N VAL A 348 -26.30 37.90 -45.53
CA VAL A 348 -27.21 37.04 -44.79
C VAL A 348 -26.70 36.85 -43.36
N THR A 349 -27.54 37.13 -42.36
CA THR A 349 -27.18 37.04 -40.94
C THR A 349 -28.27 36.37 -40.12
N GLN A 350 -27.91 35.51 -39.18
CA GLN A 350 -28.87 34.88 -38.25
C GLN A 350 -29.37 35.90 -37.21
N SER A 351 -30.68 35.93 -36.94
CA SER A 351 -31.30 36.88 -36.01
C SER A 351 -31.75 36.28 -34.68
N ASN A 352 -31.86 34.96 -34.57
CA ASN A 352 -32.25 34.25 -33.36
C ASN A 352 -31.11 33.41 -32.78
N GLU A 353 -31.06 33.27 -31.45
CA GLU A 353 -30.23 32.28 -30.77
C GLU A 353 -31.08 31.04 -30.44
N LEU A 354 -30.51 29.85 -30.64
CA LEU A 354 -31.22 28.59 -30.42
C LEU A 354 -30.57 27.83 -29.26
N THR A 355 -31.39 27.27 -28.37
CA THR A 355 -30.96 26.41 -27.26
C THR A 355 -31.85 25.17 -27.27
N TYR A 356 -31.29 23.99 -27.02
CA TYR A 356 -32.03 22.74 -27.06
C TYR A 356 -33.31 22.79 -26.20
N THR A 357 -34.46 22.42 -26.80
CA THR A 357 -35.78 22.40 -26.15
C THR A 357 -36.45 21.02 -26.19
N GLY A 358 -35.88 20.06 -26.93
CA GLY A 358 -36.49 18.77 -27.23
C GLY A 358 -37.42 18.76 -28.44
N GLU A 359 -37.63 19.90 -29.08
CA GLU A 359 -38.45 20.06 -30.30
C GLU A 359 -37.58 20.54 -31.48
N GLU A 360 -38.12 20.45 -32.69
CA GLU A 360 -37.46 20.95 -33.90
C GLU A 360 -37.28 22.47 -33.86
N GLN A 361 -36.06 22.93 -34.16
CA GLN A 361 -35.67 24.33 -34.19
C GLN A 361 -35.01 24.68 -35.51
N ALA A 362 -35.16 25.94 -35.94
CA ALA A 362 -34.60 26.44 -37.18
C ALA A 362 -34.00 27.84 -36.99
N PRO A 363 -32.87 28.16 -37.65
CA PRO A 363 -32.32 29.50 -37.69
C PRO A 363 -33.25 30.41 -38.48
N THR A 364 -33.41 31.64 -38.00
CA THR A 364 -34.09 32.73 -38.73
C THR A 364 -33.01 33.60 -39.34
N TRP A 365 -33.06 33.78 -40.65
CA TRP A 365 -32.07 34.53 -41.40
C TRP A 365 -32.65 35.83 -41.93
N GLU A 366 -31.94 36.92 -41.69
CA GLU A 366 -32.17 38.21 -42.34
C GLU A 366 -31.41 38.25 -43.67
N GLY A 367 -32.00 38.84 -44.71
CA GLY A 367 -31.37 39.02 -46.03
C GLY A 367 -31.60 37.89 -47.05
N ILE A 368 -32.29 36.80 -46.69
CA ILE A 368 -32.68 35.76 -47.66
C ILE A 368 -33.80 36.28 -48.57
N ARG A 369 -33.64 36.07 -49.88
CA ARG A 369 -34.60 36.46 -50.91
C ARG A 369 -35.00 35.26 -51.77
N GLU A 370 -36.24 34.80 -51.64
CA GLU A 370 -36.74 33.56 -52.28
C GLU A 370 -36.75 33.63 -53.82
N ASP A 371 -36.81 34.82 -54.40
CA ASP A 371 -36.82 35.03 -55.86
C ASP A 371 -35.45 34.79 -56.53
N ILE A 372 -34.37 34.81 -55.75
CA ILE A 372 -32.99 34.73 -56.27
C ILE A 372 -32.05 33.84 -55.46
N MET A 373 -32.50 33.30 -54.33
CA MET A 373 -31.73 32.41 -53.44
C MET A 373 -32.47 31.09 -53.27
N THR A 374 -31.76 29.97 -53.40
CA THR A 374 -32.27 28.64 -53.08
C THR A 374 -31.62 28.14 -51.79
N VAL A 375 -32.44 27.79 -50.79
CA VAL A 375 -31.99 27.28 -49.49
C VAL A 375 -31.99 25.74 -49.48
N SER A 376 -30.92 25.14 -48.97
CA SER A 376 -30.74 23.69 -48.82
C SER A 376 -29.83 23.37 -47.61
N GLY A 377 -29.43 22.10 -47.44
CA GLY A 377 -28.65 21.67 -46.26
C GLY A 377 -29.50 21.51 -45.00
N ASP A 378 -28.92 21.78 -43.84
CA ASP A 378 -29.60 21.69 -42.54
C ASP A 378 -30.46 22.93 -42.32
N VAL A 379 -31.76 22.81 -42.64
CA VAL A 379 -32.74 23.90 -42.45
C VAL A 379 -33.44 23.86 -41.10
N SER A 380 -33.34 22.73 -40.39
CA SER A 380 -33.84 22.53 -39.03
C SER A 380 -33.01 21.46 -38.31
N GLY A 381 -33.13 21.41 -36.98
CA GLY A 381 -32.45 20.45 -36.12
C GLY A 381 -33.15 20.33 -34.78
N THR A 382 -33.10 19.14 -34.17
CA THR A 382 -33.74 18.87 -32.86
C THR A 382 -32.73 18.77 -31.71
N GLU A 383 -31.46 18.49 -32.01
CA GLU A 383 -30.42 18.22 -31.03
C GLU A 383 -29.49 19.42 -30.85
N ALA A 384 -28.76 19.50 -29.75
CA ALA A 384 -27.68 20.47 -29.65
C ALA A 384 -26.53 20.09 -30.59
N GLY A 385 -25.89 21.09 -31.21
CA GLY A 385 -24.80 20.86 -32.16
C GLY A 385 -24.62 21.99 -33.16
N GLU A 386 -23.66 21.79 -34.06
CA GLU A 386 -23.40 22.65 -35.21
C GLU A 386 -24.08 22.06 -36.44
N TYR A 387 -24.66 22.96 -37.23
CA TYR A 387 -25.45 22.67 -38.42
C TYR A 387 -25.01 23.61 -39.55
N ILE A 388 -25.17 23.17 -40.80
CA ILE A 388 -24.81 23.99 -41.96
C ILE A 388 -26.02 24.13 -42.88
N GLN A 389 -26.54 25.35 -42.96
CA GLN A 389 -27.49 25.71 -44.00
C GLN A 389 -26.73 26.18 -45.24
N LYS A 390 -27.17 25.76 -46.42
CA LYS A 390 -26.55 26.11 -47.70
C LYS A 390 -27.46 27.04 -48.47
N ILE A 391 -26.92 28.16 -48.94
CA ILE A 391 -27.67 29.10 -49.77
C ILE A 391 -26.96 29.23 -51.11
N THR A 392 -27.71 29.01 -52.19
CA THR A 392 -27.21 29.11 -53.56
C THR A 392 -27.84 30.29 -54.26
N LEU A 393 -27.00 31.23 -54.73
CA LEU A 393 -27.45 32.39 -55.50
C LEU A 393 -27.74 32.03 -56.95
N ASP A 394 -28.75 32.67 -57.52
CA ASP A 394 -28.95 32.70 -58.97
C ASP A 394 -27.71 33.27 -59.69
N ASN A 395 -27.52 32.83 -60.94
CA ASN A 395 -26.33 33.16 -61.74
C ASN A 395 -26.17 34.65 -62.06
N ASN A 396 -27.19 35.47 -61.82
CA ASN A 396 -27.10 36.91 -62.02
C ASN A 396 -26.52 37.69 -60.82
N TYR A 397 -26.30 37.01 -59.69
CA TYR A 397 -25.94 37.65 -58.41
C TYR A 397 -24.60 37.15 -57.85
N CYS A 398 -24.03 37.94 -56.94
CA CYS A 398 -22.84 37.62 -56.16
C CYS A 398 -22.99 38.02 -54.69
N TRP A 399 -22.23 37.37 -53.82
CA TRP A 399 -22.15 37.67 -52.39
C TRP A 399 -21.45 39.02 -52.15
N PRO A 400 -21.65 39.66 -50.97
CA PRO A 400 -20.98 40.93 -50.63
C PRO A 400 -19.44 40.88 -50.72
N ASP A 401 -18.84 39.70 -50.56
CA ASP A 401 -17.39 39.46 -50.66
C ASP A 401 -16.90 39.22 -52.11
N GLY A 402 -17.79 39.30 -53.10
CA GLY A 402 -17.51 39.10 -54.52
C GLY A 402 -17.53 37.64 -54.99
N THR A 403 -17.71 36.67 -54.08
CA THR A 403 -17.87 35.25 -54.44
C THR A 403 -19.25 34.99 -55.05
N CYS A 404 -19.41 33.89 -55.79
CA CYS A 404 -20.66 33.57 -56.51
C CYS A 404 -21.03 32.09 -56.28
N GLY A 405 -22.31 31.77 -56.41
CA GLY A 405 -22.81 30.39 -56.26
C GLY A 405 -23.15 30.03 -54.80
N GLU A 406 -23.03 28.74 -54.47
CA GLU A 406 -23.36 28.18 -53.15
C GLU A 406 -22.40 28.68 -52.05
N LYS A 407 -22.94 28.97 -50.87
CA LYS A 407 -22.18 29.29 -49.66
C LYS A 407 -22.78 28.59 -48.44
N ASP A 408 -21.90 28.18 -47.54
CA ASP A 408 -22.24 27.56 -46.26
C ASP A 408 -22.47 28.63 -45.19
N PHE A 409 -23.60 28.51 -44.48
CA PHE A 409 -24.02 29.35 -43.37
C PHE A 409 -24.13 28.48 -42.11
N PRO A 410 -23.08 28.46 -41.27
CA PRO A 410 -23.10 27.68 -40.05
C PRO A 410 -24.06 28.30 -39.04
N TRP A 411 -24.81 27.46 -38.35
CA TRP A 411 -25.67 27.82 -37.22
C TRP A 411 -25.60 26.72 -36.17
N SER A 412 -26.03 27.02 -34.94
CA SER A 412 -25.94 26.04 -33.85
C SER A 412 -27.14 26.10 -32.91
N ILE A 413 -27.40 24.96 -32.27
CA ILE A 413 -28.32 24.82 -31.14
C ILE A 413 -27.46 24.62 -29.90
N ALA A 414 -27.50 25.57 -28.97
CA ALA A 414 -26.74 25.51 -27.72
C ALA A 414 -27.24 24.39 -26.80
N ARG A 415 -26.33 23.79 -26.02
CA ARG A 415 -26.65 22.78 -24.99
C ARG A 415 -27.30 23.43 -23.77
N ILE A 416 -28.17 22.68 -23.08
CA ILE A 416 -28.70 23.10 -21.77
C ILE A 416 -27.58 22.96 -20.72
N THR A 417 -27.37 24.01 -19.92
CA THR A 417 -26.41 23.98 -18.81
C THR A 417 -27.04 23.28 -17.59
N LEU A 418 -26.38 22.23 -17.09
CA LEU A 418 -26.76 21.51 -15.88
C LEU A 418 -26.52 22.38 -14.62
N GLU A 419 -27.26 22.12 -13.55
CA GLU A 419 -27.16 22.89 -12.31
C GLU A 419 -25.82 22.69 -11.59
N SER A 420 -25.34 21.45 -11.51
CA SER A 420 -24.07 21.11 -10.89
C SER A 420 -23.49 19.78 -11.41
N VAL A 421 -22.22 19.55 -11.12
CA VAL A 421 -21.65 18.18 -11.15
C VAL A 421 -22.23 17.41 -9.96
N PRO A 422 -22.62 16.13 -10.11
CA PRO A 422 -23.14 15.37 -8.98
C PRO A 422 -22.16 15.26 -7.81
N CYS A 423 -22.68 15.18 -6.59
CA CYS A 423 -21.89 14.92 -5.38
C CYS A 423 -22.66 14.06 -4.38
N GLN A 424 -21.94 13.35 -3.51
CA GLN A 424 -22.54 12.56 -2.44
C GLN A 424 -23.23 13.48 -1.42
N SER A 425 -24.50 13.22 -1.14
CA SER A 425 -25.34 14.06 -0.29
C SER A 425 -25.30 13.67 1.19
N VAL A 426 -25.06 12.40 1.49
CA VAL A 426 -24.95 11.85 2.84
C VAL A 426 -23.77 10.89 2.88
N GLU A 427 -22.92 11.05 3.90
CA GLU A 427 -21.80 10.15 4.15
C GLU A 427 -22.31 8.78 4.59
N ASN A 428 -21.87 7.74 3.89
CA ASN A 428 -22.11 6.36 4.26
C ASN A 428 -21.12 5.95 5.36
N VAL A 429 -21.54 5.15 6.33
CA VAL A 429 -20.66 4.55 7.35
C VAL A 429 -20.74 3.03 7.22
N TYR A 430 -19.61 2.34 7.29
CA TYR A 430 -19.55 0.89 7.16
C TYR A 430 -20.54 0.16 8.08
N THR A 431 -21.33 -0.75 7.49
CA THR A 431 -22.33 -1.59 8.21
C THR A 431 -22.13 -3.09 8.01
N GLY A 432 -21.18 -3.50 7.17
CA GLY A 432 -20.98 -4.89 6.76
C GLY A 432 -21.94 -5.40 5.67
N ALA A 433 -22.78 -4.52 5.12
CA ALA A 433 -23.61 -4.80 3.96
C ALA A 433 -23.27 -3.83 2.81
N GLU A 434 -23.64 -4.21 1.58
CA GLU A 434 -23.51 -3.35 0.41
C GLU A 434 -24.32 -2.06 0.59
N GLN A 435 -23.72 -0.93 0.23
CA GLN A 435 -24.31 0.40 0.31
C GLN A 435 -24.12 1.16 -1.00
N SER A 436 -25.03 2.09 -1.26
CA SER A 436 -24.95 3.03 -2.38
C SER A 436 -24.99 4.46 -1.85
N PRO A 437 -24.27 5.40 -2.48
CA PRO A 437 -24.35 6.80 -2.15
C PRO A 437 -25.68 7.38 -2.60
N SER A 438 -26.14 8.41 -1.89
CA SER A 438 -27.21 9.29 -2.39
C SER A 438 -26.57 10.46 -3.13
N TRP A 439 -27.07 10.77 -4.32
CA TRP A 439 -26.50 11.80 -5.19
C TRP A 439 -27.35 13.08 -5.18
N THR A 440 -26.71 14.23 -4.99
CA THR A 440 -27.30 15.54 -5.33
C THR A 440 -26.85 15.92 -6.74
N GLY A 441 -27.76 16.39 -7.59
CA GLY A 441 -27.46 16.87 -8.95
C GLY A 441 -27.42 15.78 -10.04
N TYR A 442 -27.59 14.50 -9.70
CA TYR A 442 -27.70 13.41 -10.69
C TYR A 442 -29.14 13.27 -11.21
N ASP A 443 -29.30 13.20 -12.53
CA ASP A 443 -30.57 12.99 -13.23
C ASP A 443 -30.34 12.04 -14.41
N GLU A 444 -30.80 10.81 -14.29
CA GLU A 444 -30.58 9.73 -15.27
C GLU A 444 -31.12 10.05 -16.68
N THR A 445 -32.03 11.03 -16.80
CA THR A 445 -32.56 11.46 -18.12
C THR A 445 -31.64 12.44 -18.83
N LYS A 446 -30.69 13.05 -18.11
CA LYS A 446 -29.80 14.11 -18.62
C LYS A 446 -28.33 13.72 -18.63
N MET A 447 -27.95 12.68 -17.90
CA MET A 447 -26.56 12.24 -17.78
C MET A 447 -26.49 10.73 -17.51
N THR A 448 -25.33 10.14 -17.80
CA THR A 448 -25.03 8.74 -17.50
C THR A 448 -23.96 8.64 -16.43
N MET A 449 -24.04 7.59 -15.60
CA MET A 449 -23.04 7.28 -14.57
C MET A 449 -22.48 5.88 -14.80
N THR A 450 -21.15 5.76 -14.82
CA THR A 450 -20.43 4.50 -14.98
C THR A 450 -19.40 4.32 -13.88
N GLY A 451 -19.16 3.08 -13.44
CA GLY A 451 -18.28 2.77 -12.32
C GLY A 451 -19.04 2.19 -11.11
N PRO A 452 -18.36 2.01 -9.96
CA PRO A 452 -18.94 1.43 -8.75
C PRO A 452 -19.98 2.37 -8.12
N THR A 453 -21.26 2.05 -8.31
CA THR A 453 -22.41 2.74 -7.67
C THR A 453 -22.88 2.05 -6.38
N SER A 454 -22.22 0.96 -6.01
CA SER A 454 -22.35 0.30 -4.72
C SER A 454 -21.00 -0.25 -4.26
N ALA A 455 -20.83 -0.35 -2.94
CA ALA A 455 -19.67 -0.96 -2.31
C ALA A 455 -20.01 -1.41 -0.88
N THR A 456 -19.20 -2.33 -0.33
CA THR A 456 -19.41 -2.87 1.03
C THR A 456 -18.38 -2.35 2.03
N ASP A 457 -17.13 -2.21 1.62
CA ASP A 457 -16.03 -1.82 2.50
C ASP A 457 -15.95 -0.30 2.70
N ALA A 458 -15.24 0.14 3.73
CA ALA A 458 -14.92 1.54 3.90
C ALA A 458 -13.84 1.96 2.89
N GLY A 459 -13.97 3.14 2.32
CA GLY A 459 -13.03 3.63 1.30
C GLY A 459 -13.60 4.74 0.42
N GLY A 460 -12.77 5.21 -0.51
CA GLY A 460 -13.16 6.11 -1.58
C GLY A 460 -13.43 5.35 -2.87
N TYR A 461 -14.50 5.73 -3.56
CA TYR A 461 -14.98 5.14 -4.79
C TYR A 461 -15.20 6.24 -5.81
N THR A 462 -14.74 6.02 -7.03
CA THR A 462 -14.87 7.00 -8.11
C THR A 462 -15.89 6.50 -9.14
N VAL A 463 -16.83 7.36 -9.52
CA VAL A 463 -17.73 7.13 -10.66
C VAL A 463 -17.48 8.19 -11.72
N ASP A 464 -17.67 7.81 -12.97
CA ASP A 464 -17.62 8.69 -14.12
C ASP A 464 -19.02 9.16 -14.45
N VAL A 465 -19.22 10.48 -14.51
CA VAL A 465 -20.49 11.09 -14.91
C VAL A 465 -20.31 11.81 -16.24
N THR A 466 -21.16 11.50 -17.21
CA THR A 466 -21.12 12.11 -18.54
C THR A 466 -22.45 12.78 -18.86
N PRO A 467 -22.51 14.08 -19.17
CA PRO A 467 -23.73 14.72 -19.64
C PRO A 467 -24.21 14.06 -20.94
N GLY A 468 -25.52 13.99 -21.14
CA GLY A 468 -26.10 13.61 -22.42
C GLY A 468 -25.73 14.62 -23.51
N ARG A 469 -25.88 14.23 -24.78
CA ARG A 469 -25.45 15.00 -25.97
C ARG A 469 -25.92 16.47 -25.96
N ASN A 470 -27.10 16.73 -25.39
CA ASN A 470 -27.76 18.03 -25.35
C ASN A 470 -27.47 18.87 -24.10
N TYR A 471 -26.60 18.38 -23.21
CA TYR A 471 -26.31 18.98 -21.92
C TYR A 471 -24.83 19.30 -21.76
N GLN A 472 -24.53 20.33 -20.98
CA GLN A 472 -23.17 20.72 -20.61
C GLN A 472 -23.09 21.03 -19.12
N TRP A 473 -21.89 20.95 -18.56
CA TRP A 473 -21.59 21.34 -17.20
C TRP A 473 -21.67 22.86 -16.99
N PRO A 474 -21.79 23.33 -15.73
CA PRO A 474 -21.78 24.77 -15.42
C PRO A 474 -20.56 25.54 -15.92
N ASP A 475 -19.44 24.86 -16.17
CA ASP A 475 -18.21 25.44 -16.74
C ASP A 475 -18.18 25.46 -18.28
N GLY A 476 -19.29 25.07 -18.92
CA GLY A 476 -19.43 25.01 -20.38
C GLY A 476 -18.86 23.74 -21.03
N THR A 477 -18.17 22.88 -20.29
CA THR A 477 -17.64 21.62 -20.82
C THR A 477 -18.72 20.55 -20.92
N HIS A 478 -18.54 19.54 -21.78
CA HIS A 478 -19.51 18.43 -21.94
C HIS A 478 -18.82 17.06 -21.94
N GLY A 479 -17.57 17.01 -21.45
CA GLY A 479 -16.83 15.76 -21.27
C GLY A 479 -17.20 15.05 -19.97
N THR A 480 -16.75 13.80 -19.84
CA THR A 480 -16.88 13.00 -18.61
C THR A 480 -16.14 13.67 -17.44
N LYS A 481 -16.73 13.59 -16.23
CA LYS A 481 -16.11 14.03 -14.98
C LYS A 481 -16.11 12.91 -13.95
N GLU A 482 -14.99 12.75 -13.26
CA GLU A 482 -14.85 11.86 -12.12
C GLU A 482 -15.50 12.49 -10.88
N VAL A 483 -16.33 11.70 -10.19
CA VAL A 483 -16.98 12.09 -8.95
C VAL A 483 -16.67 11.03 -7.90
N MET A 484 -16.10 11.46 -6.77
CA MET A 484 -15.82 10.58 -5.65
C MET A 484 -17.01 10.49 -4.68
N TRP A 485 -17.22 9.30 -4.14
CA TRP A 485 -18.07 9.05 -2.98
C TRP A 485 -17.35 8.12 -2.00
N THR A 486 -17.72 8.20 -0.72
CA THR A 486 -17.00 7.50 0.34
C THR A 486 -17.93 6.70 1.26
N ILE A 487 -17.42 5.59 1.76
CA ILE A 487 -17.93 4.89 2.95
C ILE A 487 -16.91 5.09 4.07
N ALA A 488 -17.28 5.83 5.11
CA ALA A 488 -16.48 6.04 6.30
C ALA A 488 -16.36 4.76 7.15
N LYS A 489 -15.25 4.62 7.87
CA LYS A 489 -15.01 3.49 8.78
C LYS A 489 -15.96 3.53 9.99
N ALA A 490 -16.43 2.38 10.43
CA ALA A 490 -17.20 2.26 11.66
C ALA A 490 -16.28 2.43 12.90
N PRO A 491 -16.80 2.81 14.07
CA PRO A 491 -16.03 2.85 15.32
C PRO A 491 -15.48 1.47 15.70
N GLY A 492 -14.17 1.38 15.96
CA GLY A 492 -13.57 0.18 16.55
C GLY A 492 -13.92 -0.01 18.03
N SER A 493 -13.64 -1.20 18.57
CA SER A 493 -13.75 -1.47 20.02
C SER A 493 -12.78 -2.56 20.48
N ILE A 494 -12.45 -2.56 21.78
CA ILE A 494 -11.65 -3.61 22.44
C ILE A 494 -12.40 -4.08 23.69
N THR A 495 -12.64 -5.38 23.78
CA THR A 495 -13.11 -6.05 25.00
C THR A 495 -12.08 -7.09 25.43
N LEU A 496 -11.77 -7.16 26.72
CA LEU A 496 -10.80 -8.09 27.29
C LEU A 496 -11.49 -9.12 28.19
N SER A 497 -11.02 -10.37 28.17
CA SER A 497 -11.60 -11.45 28.99
C SER A 497 -11.35 -11.29 30.49
N VAL A 498 -10.41 -10.41 30.89
CA VAL A 498 -10.00 -10.15 32.26
C VAL A 498 -9.61 -8.68 32.42
N SER A 499 -9.77 -8.14 33.62
CA SER A 499 -9.38 -6.77 33.96
C SER A 499 -8.08 -6.67 34.76
N SER A 500 -7.57 -7.79 35.28
CA SER A 500 -6.30 -7.87 36.01
C SER A 500 -5.78 -9.31 36.02
N LEU A 501 -4.49 -9.49 36.27
CA LEU A 501 -3.86 -10.80 36.41
C LEU A 501 -3.06 -10.89 37.71
N ASN A 502 -3.09 -12.08 38.33
CA ASN A 502 -2.20 -12.44 39.44
C ASN A 502 -1.46 -13.72 39.05
N LEU A 503 -0.18 -13.56 38.71
CA LEU A 503 0.69 -14.67 38.32
C LEU A 503 1.54 -15.10 39.51
N LYS A 504 1.70 -16.41 39.65
CA LYS A 504 2.32 -17.03 40.82
C LYS A 504 3.13 -18.26 40.43
N ALA A 505 3.89 -18.81 41.37
CA ALA A 505 4.75 -19.97 41.11
C ALA A 505 4.00 -21.19 40.54
N SER A 506 2.73 -21.37 40.92
CA SER A 506 1.85 -22.44 40.41
C SER A 506 1.13 -22.10 39.09
N ALA A 507 1.18 -20.84 38.65
CA ALA A 507 0.55 -20.34 37.43
C ALA A 507 1.39 -19.19 36.86
N MET A 508 2.51 -19.54 36.24
CA MET A 508 3.50 -18.59 35.71
C MET A 508 3.03 -17.85 34.45
N SER A 509 1.94 -18.29 33.83
CA SER A 509 1.42 -17.72 32.59
C SER A 509 -0.11 -17.73 32.60
N GLN A 510 -0.72 -16.69 32.02
CA GLN A 510 -2.15 -16.62 31.78
C GLN A 510 -2.42 -15.93 30.43
N ILE A 511 -3.61 -16.18 29.88
CA ILE A 511 -4.02 -15.64 28.58
C ILE A 511 -5.13 -14.62 28.78
N ILE A 512 -4.99 -13.48 28.14
CA ILE A 512 -6.03 -12.47 27.95
C ILE A 512 -6.63 -12.72 26.57
N GLY A 513 -7.92 -13.06 26.52
CA GLY A 513 -8.69 -13.04 25.28
C GLY A 513 -9.05 -11.61 24.91
N VAL A 514 -8.88 -11.25 23.65
CA VAL A 514 -9.19 -9.93 23.10
C VAL A 514 -10.27 -10.09 22.04
N THR A 515 -11.36 -9.33 22.18
CA THR A 515 -12.44 -9.29 21.20
C THR A 515 -12.55 -7.89 20.61
N ARG A 516 -12.69 -7.81 19.30
CA ARG A 516 -12.79 -6.58 18.50
C ARG A 516 -13.55 -6.85 17.19
N PRO A 517 -14.11 -5.83 16.55
CA PRO A 517 -14.58 -5.93 15.18
C PRO A 517 -13.42 -5.76 14.18
N GLY A 518 -13.57 -6.36 13.00
CA GLY A 518 -12.64 -6.19 11.89
C GLY A 518 -11.27 -6.84 12.09
N ASP A 519 -10.31 -6.32 11.34
CA ASP A 519 -9.01 -6.94 11.02
C ASP A 519 -7.80 -6.10 11.45
N GLY A 520 -8.00 -5.07 12.28
CA GLY A 520 -6.89 -4.29 12.85
C GLY A 520 -5.83 -5.20 13.50
N VAL A 521 -4.63 -4.75 13.80
CA VAL A 521 -3.57 -5.61 14.40
C VAL A 521 -3.61 -5.48 15.93
N ILE A 522 -3.60 -6.60 16.66
CA ILE A 522 -3.46 -6.55 18.13
C ILE A 522 -1.99 -6.39 18.46
N THR A 523 -1.67 -5.43 19.32
CA THR A 523 -0.35 -5.33 19.94
C THR A 523 -0.49 -5.31 21.46
N ALA A 524 0.52 -5.81 22.15
CA ALA A 524 0.57 -5.80 23.60
C ALA A 524 1.98 -5.40 24.06
N THR A 525 2.06 -4.42 24.96
CA THR A 525 3.33 -3.95 25.53
C THR A 525 3.30 -4.06 27.04
N SER A 526 4.43 -4.41 27.65
CA SER A 526 4.56 -4.45 29.10
C SER A 526 5.27 -3.21 29.59
N SER A 527 4.73 -2.56 30.64
CA SER A 527 5.40 -1.45 31.32
C SER A 527 6.70 -1.89 32.02
N ASN A 528 6.87 -3.19 32.29
CA ASN A 528 8.09 -3.75 32.89
C ASN A 528 8.28 -5.21 32.46
N ALA A 529 9.00 -5.41 31.35
CA ALA A 529 9.28 -6.73 30.78
C ALA A 529 10.12 -7.64 31.70
N ALA A 530 10.87 -7.09 32.65
CA ALA A 530 11.62 -7.87 33.64
C ALA A 530 10.71 -8.52 34.70
N VAL A 531 9.49 -7.99 34.87
CA VAL A 531 8.45 -8.55 35.76
C VAL A 531 7.52 -9.48 34.98
N ALA A 532 6.96 -9.01 33.85
CA ALA A 532 6.07 -9.80 33.02
C ALA A 532 6.20 -9.41 31.54
N THR A 533 6.19 -10.40 30.65
CA THR A 533 6.21 -10.21 29.19
C THR A 533 4.86 -10.55 28.58
N ALA A 534 4.47 -9.89 27.50
CA ALA A 534 3.27 -10.21 26.74
C ALA A 534 3.62 -10.63 25.31
N THR A 535 2.94 -11.64 24.79
CA THR A 535 3.10 -12.11 23.42
C THR A 535 1.73 -12.29 22.79
N VAL A 536 1.55 -11.73 21.60
CA VAL A 536 0.28 -11.78 20.86
C VAL A 536 0.30 -12.94 19.87
N SER A 537 -0.79 -13.71 19.83
CA SER A 537 -1.03 -14.75 18.82
C SER A 537 -2.52 -14.77 18.49
N GLY A 538 -2.89 -14.23 17.32
CA GLY A 538 -4.28 -13.96 16.96
C GLY A 538 -4.97 -13.08 18.00
N GLU A 539 -6.13 -13.51 18.49
CA GLU A 539 -6.94 -12.83 19.52
C GLU A 539 -6.50 -13.11 20.97
N ARG A 540 -5.31 -13.69 21.16
CA ARG A 540 -4.82 -14.12 22.47
C ARG A 540 -3.53 -13.39 22.81
N VAL A 541 -3.52 -12.73 23.98
CA VAL A 541 -2.32 -12.15 24.58
C VAL A 541 -1.87 -13.06 25.72
N THR A 542 -0.77 -13.78 25.52
CA THR A 542 -0.15 -14.60 26.56
C THR A 542 0.75 -13.74 27.42
N VAL A 543 0.45 -13.65 28.72
CA VAL A 543 1.25 -12.90 29.69
C VAL A 543 2.02 -13.88 30.55
N GLN A 544 3.35 -13.74 30.54
CA GLN A 544 4.29 -14.64 31.19
C GLN A 544 5.02 -13.89 32.32
N ALA A 545 4.98 -14.43 33.54
CA ALA A 545 5.74 -13.93 34.67
C ALA A 545 7.24 -14.24 34.53
N LYS A 546 8.06 -13.32 35.02
CA LYS A 546 9.53 -13.42 35.07
C LYS A 546 10.04 -13.26 36.50
N THR A 547 9.77 -12.12 37.13
CA THR A 547 10.27 -11.77 38.46
C THR A 547 9.16 -11.19 39.32
N LYS A 548 9.26 -11.34 40.65
CA LYS A 548 8.35 -10.72 41.63
C LYS A 548 8.26 -9.20 41.39
N GLY A 549 7.04 -8.68 41.31
CA GLY A 549 6.80 -7.25 41.10
C GLY A 549 5.43 -6.97 40.49
N SER A 550 5.26 -5.77 39.94
CA SER A 550 4.06 -5.35 39.22
C SER A 550 4.43 -4.83 37.83
N ALA A 551 3.57 -5.12 36.85
CA ALA A 551 3.63 -4.57 35.51
C ALA A 551 2.21 -4.25 35.01
N THR A 552 2.09 -3.44 33.97
CA THR A 552 0.83 -3.22 33.27
C THR A 552 1.01 -3.65 31.83
N ILE A 553 0.09 -4.47 31.33
CA ILE A 553 0.03 -4.83 29.90
C ILE A 553 -0.93 -3.87 29.21
N THR A 554 -0.42 -3.08 28.27
CA THR A 554 -1.20 -2.18 27.41
C THR A 554 -1.50 -2.89 26.10
N ILE A 555 -2.78 -3.09 25.81
CA ILE A 555 -3.26 -3.77 24.61
C ILE A 555 -3.86 -2.72 23.68
N ASN A 556 -3.37 -2.69 22.44
CA ASN A 556 -3.88 -1.83 21.38
C ASN A 556 -4.46 -2.66 20.25
N VAL A 557 -5.40 -2.07 19.53
CA VAL A 557 -5.90 -2.56 18.24
C VAL A 557 -5.67 -1.44 17.24
N SER A 558 -4.88 -1.68 16.20
CA SER A 558 -4.70 -0.69 15.14
C SER A 558 -5.99 -0.46 14.36
N GLU A 559 -6.03 0.61 13.59
CA GLU A 559 -7.03 0.77 12.55
C GLU A 559 -7.01 -0.44 11.60
N GLY A 560 -8.19 -0.88 11.17
CA GLY A 560 -8.38 -1.95 10.19
C GLY A 560 -8.97 -1.43 8.88
N THR A 561 -9.36 -2.35 8.01
CA THR A 561 -9.97 -2.03 6.71
C THR A 561 -11.26 -1.22 6.90
N ASN A 562 -12.15 -1.69 7.78
CA ASN A 562 -13.50 -1.15 7.93
C ASN A 562 -13.78 -0.44 9.27
N HIS A 563 -12.83 -0.48 10.21
CA HIS A 563 -13.00 0.06 11.56
C HIS A 563 -11.85 0.96 11.96
N THR A 564 -12.17 2.07 12.61
CA THR A 564 -11.19 2.99 13.22
C THR A 564 -10.49 2.36 14.43
N ALA A 565 -9.32 2.87 14.81
CA ALA A 565 -8.60 2.39 15.99
C ALA A 565 -9.33 2.80 17.29
N PRO A 566 -9.67 1.86 18.19
CA PRO A 566 -10.22 2.18 19.51
C PRO A 566 -9.13 2.61 20.50
N GLU A 567 -9.55 3.20 21.63
CA GLU A 567 -8.65 3.47 22.75
C GLU A 567 -8.02 2.19 23.33
N SER A 568 -6.73 2.27 23.64
CA SER A 568 -5.99 1.19 24.29
C SER A 568 -6.60 0.77 25.63
N LYS A 569 -6.42 -0.50 26.01
CA LYS A 569 -6.83 -1.03 27.31
C LYS A 569 -5.62 -1.49 28.12
N GLN A 570 -5.66 -1.23 29.41
CA GLN A 570 -4.58 -1.59 30.34
C GLN A 570 -5.04 -2.71 31.28
N VAL A 571 -4.18 -3.70 31.46
CA VAL A 571 -4.38 -4.82 32.39
C VAL A 571 -3.25 -4.80 33.42
N PRO A 572 -3.52 -4.44 34.68
CA PRO A 572 -2.55 -4.58 35.76
C PRO A 572 -2.23 -6.04 36.02
N VAL A 573 -0.93 -6.33 36.17
CA VAL A 573 -0.37 -7.66 36.45
C VAL A 573 0.43 -7.59 37.73
N THR A 574 0.06 -8.43 38.70
CA THR A 574 0.86 -8.65 39.90
C THR A 574 1.54 -10.01 39.81
N VAL A 575 2.85 -10.05 39.97
CA VAL A 575 3.66 -11.27 39.95
C VAL A 575 4.15 -11.56 41.35
N THR A 576 3.68 -12.64 41.94
CA THR A 576 4.03 -13.07 43.29
C THR A 576 4.85 -14.35 43.23
N LEU A 577 6.19 -14.20 43.20
CA LEU A 577 7.13 -15.33 43.17
C LEU A 577 7.90 -15.44 44.48
N PRO A 578 8.33 -16.67 44.87
CA PRO A 578 9.14 -16.87 46.05
C PRO A 578 10.53 -16.28 45.92
N THR A 579 11.12 -15.99 47.07
CA THR A 579 12.54 -15.67 47.23
C THR A 579 13.22 -16.79 48.03
N THR A 580 14.54 -16.92 47.92
CA THR A 580 15.32 -17.92 48.66
C THR A 580 15.37 -17.64 50.17
N SER A 581 15.12 -16.40 50.60
CA SER A 581 14.99 -16.03 52.01
C SER A 581 13.59 -16.37 52.52
N MET A 582 13.45 -17.45 53.29
CA MET A 582 12.17 -17.88 53.86
C MET A 582 11.43 -16.75 54.62
N ALA A 583 12.17 -15.87 55.29
CA ALA A 583 11.60 -14.75 56.05
C ALA A 583 10.83 -13.76 55.16
N ASP A 584 11.25 -13.57 53.91
CA ASP A 584 10.70 -12.56 52.99
C ASP A 584 9.44 -13.02 52.25
N ASN A 585 9.07 -14.29 52.41
CA ASN A 585 7.91 -14.89 51.75
C ASN A 585 6.67 -14.85 52.67
N SER A 586 5.50 -14.45 52.15
CA SER A 586 4.25 -14.60 52.89
C SER A 586 3.88 -16.08 53.04
N TRP A 587 3.02 -16.41 54.00
CA TRP A 587 2.56 -17.79 54.17
C TRP A 587 1.80 -18.33 52.94
N ASP A 588 1.09 -17.45 52.21
CA ASP A 588 0.42 -17.82 50.96
C ASP A 588 1.40 -18.15 49.84
N VAL A 589 2.53 -17.43 49.73
CA VAL A 589 3.59 -17.75 48.77
C VAL A 589 4.22 -19.10 49.09
N ILE A 590 4.48 -19.37 50.37
CA ILE A 590 4.99 -20.68 50.81
C ILE A 590 3.98 -21.78 50.49
N ALA A 591 2.68 -21.51 50.67
CA ALA A 591 1.61 -22.45 50.36
C ALA A 591 1.54 -22.75 48.85
N ASP A 592 1.59 -21.74 47.99
CA ASP A 592 1.57 -21.91 46.54
C ASP A 592 2.78 -22.73 46.05
N VAL A 593 3.97 -22.44 46.56
CA VAL A 593 5.21 -23.16 46.21
C VAL A 593 5.18 -24.60 46.73
N GLY A 594 4.65 -24.81 47.94
CA GLY A 594 4.46 -26.12 48.53
C GLY A 594 3.50 -27.00 47.71
N ALA A 595 2.36 -26.44 47.29
CA ALA A 595 1.39 -27.14 46.45
C ALA A 595 1.99 -27.52 45.07
N ALA A 596 2.79 -26.64 44.48
CA ALA A 596 3.50 -26.90 43.23
C ALA A 596 4.60 -27.97 43.36
N GLY A 597 4.95 -28.40 44.58
CA GLY A 597 6.04 -29.36 44.82
C GLY A 597 7.44 -28.80 44.61
N ASN A 598 7.58 -27.49 44.37
CA ASN A 598 8.83 -26.84 43.96
C ASN A 598 9.63 -26.21 45.10
N ALA A 599 9.21 -26.39 46.35
CA ALA A 599 9.83 -25.75 47.52
C ALA A 599 11.32 -26.03 47.69
N ALA A 600 11.79 -27.22 47.28
CA ALA A 600 13.21 -27.60 47.37
C ALA A 600 14.14 -26.74 46.48
N ASN A 601 13.59 -26.03 45.48
CA ASN A 601 14.37 -25.12 44.63
C ASN A 601 14.63 -23.77 45.30
N PHE A 602 13.90 -23.44 46.38
CA PHE A 602 13.97 -22.14 47.04
C PHE A 602 14.48 -22.21 48.48
N TRP A 603 14.12 -23.28 49.20
CA TRP A 603 14.39 -23.40 50.63
C TRP A 603 14.95 -24.78 50.97
N SER A 604 15.69 -24.83 52.07
CA SER A 604 16.31 -26.03 52.61
C SER A 604 15.72 -26.39 53.98
N VAL A 605 15.86 -27.66 54.35
CA VAL A 605 15.54 -28.13 55.70
C VAL A 605 16.33 -27.32 56.73
N GLY A 606 15.64 -26.82 57.76
CA GLY A 606 16.20 -25.93 58.78
C GLY A 606 15.94 -24.43 58.56
N ASP A 607 15.63 -24.01 57.32
CA ASP A 607 15.21 -22.62 57.05
C ASP A 607 13.98 -22.27 57.89
N SER A 608 13.89 -21.01 58.34
CA SER A 608 12.91 -20.64 59.35
C SER A 608 12.24 -19.30 59.10
N LYS A 609 11.02 -19.18 59.65
CA LYS A 609 10.20 -17.98 59.62
C LYS A 609 9.65 -17.69 61.01
N ASP A 610 9.61 -16.42 61.39
CA ASP A 610 9.04 -15.99 62.66
C ASP A 610 7.52 -16.16 62.67
N VAL A 611 7.01 -16.61 63.81
CA VAL A 611 5.61 -16.82 64.12
C VAL A 611 5.34 -16.22 65.49
N VAL A 612 4.37 -15.31 65.56
CA VAL A 612 3.90 -14.76 66.83
C VAL A 612 2.74 -15.58 67.33
N ILE A 613 2.90 -16.21 68.50
CA ILE A 613 1.84 -16.91 69.20
C ILE A 613 1.21 -15.93 70.19
N ASN A 614 -0.10 -15.70 70.06
CA ASN A 614 -0.81 -14.75 70.89
C ASN A 614 -2.21 -15.26 71.27
N GLY A 615 -2.55 -15.14 72.55
CA GLY A 615 -3.83 -15.58 73.10
C GLY A 615 -3.74 -16.85 73.93
N LYS A 616 -4.91 -17.41 74.26
CA LYS A 616 -5.03 -18.59 75.12
C LYS A 616 -4.86 -19.90 74.34
N VAL A 617 -4.06 -20.80 74.90
CA VAL A 617 -3.96 -22.21 74.50
C VAL A 617 -4.25 -23.06 75.74
N GLY A 618 -5.41 -23.71 75.76
CA GLY A 618 -5.98 -24.24 77.00
C GLY A 618 -6.15 -23.12 78.04
N ASN A 619 -5.54 -23.30 79.21
CA ASN A 619 -5.52 -22.34 80.31
C ASN A 619 -4.30 -21.41 80.26
N PHE A 620 -3.28 -21.73 79.46
CA PHE A 620 -2.06 -20.94 79.35
C PHE A 620 -2.26 -19.77 78.37
N THR A 621 -1.74 -18.59 78.70
CA THR A 621 -1.84 -17.40 77.84
C THR A 621 -0.46 -17.04 77.29
N PHE A 622 -0.30 -17.13 75.97
CA PHE A 622 0.85 -16.56 75.29
C PHE A 622 0.58 -15.07 75.01
N SER A 623 1.53 -14.22 75.39
CA SER A 623 1.44 -12.77 75.17
C SER A 623 2.48 -12.36 74.14
N ASN A 624 2.10 -12.37 72.86
CA ASN A 624 2.98 -12.06 71.72
C ASN A 624 4.33 -12.80 71.75
N LEU A 625 4.31 -14.11 72.02
CA LEU A 625 5.52 -14.92 72.01
C LEU A 625 5.99 -15.12 70.56
N THR A 626 7.11 -14.52 70.19
CA THR A 626 7.77 -14.78 68.90
C THR A 626 8.63 -16.03 68.98
N VAL A 627 8.31 -17.02 68.14
CA VAL A 627 9.12 -18.22 67.92
C VAL A 627 9.42 -18.39 66.44
N LYS A 628 10.47 -19.12 66.11
CA LYS A 628 10.74 -19.56 64.74
C LYS A 628 10.04 -20.89 64.47
N ALA A 629 9.29 -20.94 63.37
CA ALA A 629 8.91 -22.16 62.69
C ALA A 629 10.02 -22.52 61.70
N PHE A 630 10.55 -23.74 61.75
CA PHE A 630 11.63 -24.16 60.85
C PHE A 630 11.23 -25.39 60.04
N ILE A 631 11.72 -25.49 58.81
CA ILE A 631 11.42 -26.60 57.91
C ILE A 631 12.01 -27.88 58.49
N ILE A 632 11.17 -28.89 58.68
CA ILE A 632 11.58 -30.24 59.07
C ILE A 632 11.57 -31.24 57.91
N GLY A 633 10.86 -30.92 56.82
CA GLY A 633 10.84 -31.69 55.58
C GLY A 633 10.13 -30.96 54.45
N ILE A 634 10.49 -31.29 53.21
CA ILE A 634 9.87 -30.76 51.99
C ILE A 634 9.29 -31.95 51.23
N ASN A 635 8.00 -31.87 50.86
CA ASN A 635 7.26 -32.98 50.25
C ASN A 635 7.43 -34.29 51.05
N HIS A 636 7.43 -34.18 52.37
CA HIS A 636 7.70 -35.30 53.27
C HIS A 636 6.63 -36.37 53.11
N ASN A 637 7.05 -37.62 52.85
CA ASN A 637 6.15 -38.76 52.68
C ASN A 637 5.03 -38.48 51.65
N SER A 638 5.32 -37.72 50.59
CA SER A 638 4.32 -37.15 49.68
C SER A 638 3.43 -38.18 48.98
N SER A 639 3.91 -39.42 48.80
CA SER A 639 3.09 -40.54 48.27
C SER A 639 1.91 -40.92 49.16
N ARG A 640 1.92 -40.52 50.44
CA ARG A 640 0.85 -40.76 51.42
C ARG A 640 0.25 -39.47 51.98
N GLU A 641 1.07 -38.44 52.15
CA GLU A 641 0.70 -37.20 52.83
C GLU A 641 0.45 -36.03 51.85
N GLY A 642 0.87 -36.16 50.58
CA GLY A 642 0.81 -35.10 49.58
C GLY A 642 1.98 -34.12 49.64
N ASN A 643 2.03 -33.20 48.68
CA ASN A 643 3.08 -32.17 48.61
C ASN A 643 2.84 -31.05 49.63
N GLY A 644 3.94 -30.40 50.04
CA GLY A 644 3.91 -29.26 50.96
C GLY A 644 5.21 -29.06 51.73
N VAL A 645 5.28 -27.95 52.46
CA VAL A 645 6.43 -27.61 53.31
C VAL A 645 6.07 -27.88 54.76
N HIS A 646 6.79 -28.82 55.39
CA HIS A 646 6.52 -29.22 56.77
C HIS A 646 7.40 -28.42 57.72
N PHE A 647 6.77 -27.78 58.70
CA PHE A 647 7.42 -26.98 59.72
C PHE A 647 7.24 -27.58 61.10
N LEU A 648 8.18 -27.29 62.00
CA LEU A 648 8.04 -27.49 63.43
C LEU A 648 8.08 -26.12 64.14
N LEU A 649 7.08 -25.86 65.00
CA LEU A 649 7.11 -24.71 65.89
C LEU A 649 8.11 -24.96 67.01
N GLY A 650 9.17 -24.14 67.07
CA GLY A 650 9.98 -24.06 68.28
C GLY A 650 11.47 -23.87 68.07
N LYS A 651 11.86 -22.63 67.75
CA LYS A 651 13.16 -22.08 68.13
C LYS A 651 13.01 -20.66 68.69
N ILE A 652 13.86 -20.29 69.65
CA ILE A 652 14.08 -18.91 70.06
C ILE A 652 15.59 -18.66 69.92
N GLY A 653 15.97 -17.74 69.04
CA GLY A 653 17.35 -17.71 68.53
C GLY A 653 17.70 -19.03 67.85
N THR A 654 18.78 -19.67 68.27
CA THR A 654 19.22 -20.99 67.78
C THR A 654 18.73 -22.15 68.66
N ALA A 655 18.22 -21.87 69.86
CA ALA A 655 17.78 -22.91 70.79
C ALA A 655 16.44 -23.50 70.33
N GLU A 656 16.40 -24.82 70.13
CA GLU A 656 15.14 -25.55 69.97
C GLU A 656 14.34 -25.51 71.27
N ILE A 657 13.03 -25.24 71.15
CA ILE A 657 12.16 -25.11 72.31
C ILE A 657 10.93 -26.02 72.22
N ALA A 658 10.36 -26.31 73.38
CA ALA A 658 9.00 -26.81 73.53
C ALA A 658 8.16 -25.78 74.28
N LEU A 659 6.92 -25.59 73.82
CA LEU A 659 5.94 -24.79 74.53
C LEU A 659 5.52 -25.56 75.79
N CYS A 660 5.53 -24.89 76.93
CA CYS A 660 5.21 -25.49 78.23
C CYS A 660 4.13 -24.64 78.88
N ASP A 661 3.21 -25.24 79.62
CA ASP A 661 2.34 -24.47 80.51
C ASP A 661 2.97 -24.38 81.91
N SER A 662 2.20 -23.85 82.86
CA SER A 662 2.61 -23.73 84.26
C SER A 662 2.65 -25.06 85.03
N GLN A 663 2.17 -26.17 84.45
CA GLN A 663 2.07 -27.48 85.09
C GLN A 663 3.05 -28.51 84.52
N HIS A 664 3.99 -28.10 83.66
CA HIS A 664 4.97 -29.01 83.06
C HIS A 664 5.62 -29.94 84.11
N GLY A 665 5.56 -31.25 83.88
CA GLY A 665 6.10 -32.29 84.77
C GLY A 665 5.18 -32.69 85.91
N SER A 666 4.00 -32.07 86.05
CA SER A 666 3.00 -32.40 87.07
C SER A 666 1.81 -33.15 86.49
N ASN A 667 1.12 -33.92 87.34
CA ASN A 667 -0.11 -34.62 86.96
C ASN A 667 -1.29 -33.65 86.88
N THR A 668 -2.17 -33.84 85.90
CA THR A 668 -3.34 -32.98 85.71
C THR A 668 -4.61 -33.81 85.54
N THR A 669 -5.65 -33.52 86.31
CA THR A 669 -6.95 -34.23 86.22
C THR A 669 -8.05 -33.36 85.64
N SER A 670 -7.70 -32.14 85.19
CA SER A 670 -8.61 -31.15 84.63
C SER A 670 -8.14 -30.71 83.24
N SER A 671 -9.10 -30.30 82.40
CA SER A 671 -8.83 -29.80 81.05
C SER A 671 -8.07 -28.46 81.09
N GLY A 672 -7.27 -28.22 80.05
CA GLY A 672 -6.64 -26.93 79.76
C GLY A 672 -5.13 -26.89 79.96
N TYR A 673 -4.50 -28.00 80.34
CA TYR A 673 -3.04 -28.13 80.45
C TYR A 673 -2.45 -28.84 79.22
N PHE A 674 -1.14 -28.90 79.08
CA PHE A 674 -0.45 -29.47 77.92
C PHE A 674 -0.26 -30.99 78.04
N ASN A 675 -1.36 -31.68 78.35
CA ASN A 675 -1.44 -33.12 78.54
C ASN A 675 -2.07 -33.85 77.33
N MET A 676 -1.74 -35.13 77.14
CA MET A 676 -2.28 -35.93 76.04
C MET A 676 -3.77 -36.23 76.24
N ASN A 677 -4.18 -36.62 77.45
CA ASN A 677 -5.56 -36.88 77.86
C ASN A 677 -5.80 -36.40 79.29
N THR A 678 -7.02 -36.02 79.66
CA THR A 678 -7.36 -35.55 81.03
C THR A 678 -7.45 -36.67 82.06
N ASN A 679 -7.28 -37.91 81.63
CA ASN A 679 -7.29 -39.13 82.44
C ASN A 679 -6.02 -39.95 82.18
N ASN A 680 -5.80 -40.98 83.00
CA ASN A 680 -4.64 -41.86 82.88
C ASN A 680 -4.82 -42.93 81.78
N SER A 681 -5.17 -42.51 80.57
CA SER A 681 -5.36 -43.45 79.47
C SER A 681 -4.84 -42.92 78.14
N ASN A 682 -4.30 -43.80 77.31
CA ASN A 682 -4.02 -43.54 75.90
C ASN A 682 -5.12 -44.08 74.96
N SER A 683 -6.24 -44.57 75.50
CA SER A 683 -7.39 -44.99 74.70
C SER A 683 -7.93 -43.84 73.85
N GLY A 684 -8.33 -44.15 72.63
CA GLY A 684 -8.65 -43.19 71.57
C GLY A 684 -7.44 -42.81 70.71
N GLY A 685 -6.23 -43.25 71.08
CA GLY A 685 -5.00 -43.00 70.35
C GLY A 685 -4.80 -41.51 70.05
N TRP A 686 -4.11 -41.19 68.96
CA TRP A 686 -3.92 -39.80 68.54
C TRP A 686 -5.21 -39.11 68.08
N ASP A 687 -6.07 -39.78 67.29
CA ASP A 687 -7.29 -39.18 66.75
C ASP A 687 -8.25 -38.70 67.85
N GLY A 688 -8.39 -39.49 68.92
CA GLY A 688 -9.31 -39.22 70.03
C GLY A 688 -8.70 -38.44 71.19
N CYS A 689 -7.38 -38.21 71.23
CA CYS A 689 -6.77 -37.59 72.41
C CYS A 689 -7.13 -36.10 72.58
N TYR A 690 -7.13 -35.65 73.84
CA TYR A 690 -7.37 -34.25 74.22
C TYR A 690 -6.38 -33.28 73.55
N MET A 691 -5.10 -33.66 73.47
CA MET A 691 -4.07 -32.87 72.80
C MET A 691 -4.43 -32.54 71.36
N ASN A 692 -4.85 -33.52 70.58
CA ASN A 692 -5.21 -33.31 69.19
C ASN A 692 -6.56 -32.57 69.05
N LYS A 693 -7.63 -33.10 69.66
CA LYS A 693 -9.00 -32.61 69.47
C LYS A 693 -9.28 -31.25 70.09
N THR A 694 -8.55 -30.87 71.13
CA THR A 694 -8.81 -29.63 71.87
C THR A 694 -7.61 -28.69 71.87
N LEU A 695 -6.45 -29.11 72.37
CA LEU A 695 -5.33 -28.19 72.56
C LEU A 695 -4.72 -27.71 71.25
N LEU A 696 -4.51 -28.58 70.27
CA LEU A 696 -3.87 -28.22 69.01
C LEU A 696 -4.87 -27.71 67.99
N ASN A 697 -5.96 -28.47 67.75
CA ASN A 697 -6.89 -28.24 66.64
C ASN A 697 -8.32 -27.85 67.05
N GLY A 698 -8.57 -27.58 68.34
CA GLY A 698 -9.89 -27.21 68.84
C GLY A 698 -10.44 -25.89 68.26
N ALA A 699 -11.77 -25.73 68.31
CA ALA A 699 -12.45 -24.55 67.76
C ALA A 699 -12.14 -23.24 68.51
N SER A 700 -11.83 -23.33 69.80
CA SER A 700 -11.55 -22.19 70.70
C SER A 700 -10.35 -22.51 71.59
N ASN A 701 -9.56 -21.48 71.93
CA ASN A 701 -8.38 -21.57 72.81
C ASN A 701 -7.41 -22.72 72.45
N SER A 702 -7.25 -23.00 71.17
CA SER A 702 -6.29 -23.98 70.66
C SER A 702 -5.03 -23.29 70.16
N LEU A 703 -3.93 -24.04 70.04
CA LEU A 703 -2.69 -23.54 69.49
C LEU A 703 -2.91 -23.02 68.06
N LEU A 704 -3.70 -23.72 67.23
CA LEU A 704 -4.05 -23.25 65.90
C LEU A 704 -4.69 -21.86 65.92
N LYS A 705 -5.59 -21.58 66.88
CA LYS A 705 -6.23 -20.28 67.01
C LYS A 705 -5.32 -19.17 67.56
N ALA A 706 -4.27 -19.54 68.27
CA ALA A 706 -3.26 -18.61 68.78
C ALA A 706 -2.19 -18.25 67.73
N LEU A 707 -2.16 -18.90 66.57
CA LEU A 707 -1.25 -18.58 65.46
C LEU A 707 -1.75 -17.35 64.65
N PRO A 708 -0.88 -16.67 63.89
CA PRO A 708 -1.30 -15.58 63.02
C PRO A 708 -2.34 -16.03 61.97
N ALA A 709 -3.34 -15.20 61.69
CA ALA A 709 -4.44 -15.56 60.77
C ALA A 709 -3.95 -15.99 59.37
N ALA A 710 -2.95 -15.31 58.82
CA ALA A 710 -2.34 -15.68 57.53
C ALA A 710 -1.72 -17.09 57.57
N LEU A 711 -1.08 -17.48 58.68
CA LEU A 711 -0.55 -18.83 58.85
C LEU A 711 -1.68 -19.85 59.02
N GLN A 712 -2.73 -19.52 59.77
CA GLN A 712 -3.90 -20.41 59.93
C GLN A 712 -4.54 -20.78 58.59
N SER A 713 -4.63 -19.82 57.67
CA SER A 713 -5.17 -20.00 56.32
C SER A 713 -4.25 -20.85 55.43
N ALA A 714 -2.93 -20.65 55.54
CA ALA A 714 -1.93 -21.36 54.74
C ALA A 714 -1.67 -22.81 55.20
N ILE A 715 -2.02 -23.16 56.45
CA ILE A 715 -1.88 -24.52 56.97
C ILE A 715 -2.89 -25.45 56.29
N LYS A 716 -2.34 -26.43 55.57
CA LYS A 716 -3.09 -27.51 54.94
C LYS A 716 -3.37 -28.61 55.95
N SER A 717 -4.58 -29.17 55.89
CA SER A 717 -4.89 -30.41 56.61
C SER A 717 -4.19 -31.57 55.92
N ILE A 718 -3.27 -32.23 56.62
CA ILE A 718 -2.48 -33.33 56.08
C ILE A 718 -2.80 -34.64 56.79
N THR A 719 -2.82 -35.75 56.05
CA THR A 719 -3.09 -37.07 56.62
C THR A 719 -1.87 -37.56 57.38
N LYS A 720 -1.96 -37.69 58.70
CA LYS A 720 -0.93 -38.32 59.53
C LYS A 720 -1.36 -39.72 59.92
N TYR A 721 -0.46 -40.69 59.72
CA TYR A 721 -0.67 -42.08 60.12
C TYR A 721 -0.09 -42.30 61.52
N THR A 722 -0.82 -42.95 62.40
CA THR A 722 -0.39 -43.35 63.76
C THR A 722 -1.47 -44.25 64.36
N ASP A 723 -1.20 -44.85 65.51
CA ASP A 723 -2.22 -45.57 66.26
C ASP A 723 -3.33 -44.64 66.76
N ASN A 724 -4.51 -44.79 66.18
CA ASN A 724 -5.70 -43.98 66.49
C ASN A 724 -6.71 -44.72 67.37
N VAL A 725 -6.35 -45.90 67.89
CA VAL A 725 -7.18 -46.69 68.80
C VAL A 725 -6.63 -46.59 70.21
N GLY A 726 -5.30 -46.75 70.37
CA GLY A 726 -4.63 -46.80 71.66
C GLY A 726 -5.11 -47.94 72.55
N GLY A 727 -4.65 -47.99 73.80
CA GLY A 727 -5.03 -49.03 74.76
C GLY A 727 -4.36 -50.38 74.51
N ASN A 728 -3.02 -50.42 74.53
CA ASN A 728 -2.20 -51.63 74.30
C ASN A 728 -2.24 -52.21 72.88
N GLN A 729 -2.31 -51.37 71.85
CA GLN A 729 -2.43 -51.83 70.47
C GLN A 729 -1.05 -51.93 69.80
N ASN A 730 -0.76 -53.10 69.23
CA ASN A 730 0.45 -53.35 68.45
C ASN A 730 0.13 -54.15 67.17
N ASN A 731 -0.77 -53.60 66.37
CA ASN A 731 -1.24 -54.20 65.12
C ASN A 731 -1.49 -53.13 64.05
N ALA A 732 -1.44 -53.53 62.79
CA ALA A 732 -1.63 -52.62 61.65
C ALA A 732 -3.04 -52.03 61.57
N ALA A 733 -4.08 -52.74 62.02
CA ALA A 733 -5.46 -52.27 61.94
C ALA A 733 -5.72 -51.01 62.80
N SER A 734 -4.93 -50.82 63.85
CA SER A 734 -5.01 -49.64 64.72
C SER A 734 -4.31 -48.41 64.13
N VAL A 735 -3.39 -48.62 63.18
CA VAL A 735 -2.65 -47.55 62.49
C VAL A 735 -3.46 -47.07 61.30
N THR A 736 -4.07 -45.89 61.43
CA THR A 736 -4.93 -45.31 60.39
C THR A 736 -4.49 -43.88 60.07
N GLY A 737 -4.80 -43.40 58.86
CA GLY A 737 -4.52 -42.03 58.44
C GLY A 737 -5.64 -41.09 58.90
N LYS A 738 -5.29 -39.97 59.55
CA LYS A 738 -6.24 -38.95 59.98
C LYS A 738 -5.79 -37.55 59.58
N PRO A 739 -6.71 -36.71 59.07
CA PRO A 739 -6.39 -35.33 58.70
C PRO A 739 -6.07 -34.48 59.94
N CYS A 740 -4.93 -33.80 59.91
CA CYS A 740 -4.45 -32.93 60.99
C CYS A 740 -3.97 -31.60 60.41
N LYS A 741 -4.38 -30.46 61.01
CA LYS A 741 -3.79 -29.14 60.69
C LYS A 741 -2.48 -28.94 61.46
N LEU A 742 -2.56 -29.01 62.78
CA LEU A 742 -1.40 -29.15 63.67
C LEU A 742 -1.29 -30.62 64.11
N PHE A 743 -0.06 -31.11 64.27
CA PHE A 743 0.20 -32.46 64.75
C PHE A 743 1.41 -32.50 65.67
N LEU A 744 1.49 -33.50 66.55
CA LEU A 744 2.76 -33.86 67.18
C LEU A 744 3.49 -34.86 66.29
N LEU A 745 4.82 -34.88 66.36
CA LEU A 745 5.63 -35.86 65.62
C LEU A 745 5.43 -37.27 66.19
N SER A 746 5.59 -38.31 65.37
CA SER A 746 5.63 -39.69 65.85
C SER A 746 7.03 -40.09 66.32
N GLU A 747 7.15 -41.22 67.01
CA GLU A 747 8.44 -41.80 67.36
C GLU A 747 9.31 -42.03 66.11
N PHE A 748 8.76 -42.68 65.09
CA PHE A 748 9.51 -43.00 63.88
C PHE A 748 9.93 -41.75 63.10
N GLU A 749 9.08 -40.72 63.03
CA GLU A 749 9.40 -39.46 62.36
C GLU A 749 10.58 -38.71 62.97
N VAL A 750 10.80 -38.88 64.27
CA VAL A 750 11.89 -38.22 65.02
C VAL A 750 13.16 -39.07 65.02
N PHE A 751 13.02 -40.39 65.23
CA PHE A 751 14.15 -41.27 65.48
C PHE A 751 14.58 -42.11 64.28
N GLY A 752 13.71 -42.30 63.28
CA GLY A 752 13.95 -43.21 62.14
C GLY A 752 13.91 -44.69 62.51
N GLY A 753 13.59 -44.99 63.77
CA GLY A 753 13.41 -46.33 64.32
C GLY A 753 12.25 -46.33 65.30
N ARG A 754 11.78 -47.52 65.65
CA ARG A 754 10.65 -47.75 66.57
C ARG A 754 11.14 -48.46 67.83
N SER A 755 10.77 -47.96 69.00
CA SER A 755 11.04 -48.60 70.30
C SER A 755 9.77 -48.85 71.10
N TYR A 756 8.89 -47.83 71.19
CA TYR A 756 7.70 -47.87 72.05
C TYR A 756 6.38 -47.63 71.28
N ALA A 757 6.39 -47.14 70.05
CA ALA A 757 5.18 -47.00 69.25
C ALA A 757 4.62 -48.35 68.77
N ASN A 758 3.40 -48.35 68.25
CA ASN A 758 2.87 -49.50 67.49
C ASN A 758 3.82 -49.82 66.32
N SER A 759 4.24 -51.09 66.20
CA SER A 759 5.26 -51.51 65.22
C SER A 759 4.84 -51.28 63.77
N ALA A 760 3.54 -51.17 63.48
CA ALA A 760 3.06 -50.87 62.15
C ALA A 760 3.26 -49.39 61.76
N GLU A 761 3.44 -48.45 62.70
CA GLU A 761 3.61 -47.02 62.36
C GLU A 761 4.77 -46.76 61.39
N GLN A 762 5.87 -47.49 61.54
CA GLN A 762 7.08 -47.35 60.70
C GLN A 762 6.86 -47.71 59.22
N THR A 763 5.77 -48.42 58.87
CA THR A 763 5.49 -48.79 57.47
C THR A 763 4.64 -47.76 56.72
N TYR A 764 4.08 -46.78 57.45
CA TYR A 764 3.26 -45.70 56.90
C TYR A 764 3.92 -44.32 57.01
N GLN A 765 4.99 -44.20 57.80
CA GLN A 765 5.67 -42.95 58.11
C GLN A 765 7.09 -42.93 57.51
N GLN A 766 7.70 -41.76 57.43
CA GLN A 766 9.12 -41.56 57.10
C GLN A 766 9.79 -40.76 58.21
N GLN A 767 11.11 -40.88 58.39
CA GLN A 767 11.85 -39.96 59.26
C GLN A 767 11.89 -38.57 58.62
N TYR A 768 11.66 -37.50 59.39
CA TYR A 768 11.85 -36.14 58.89
C TYR A 768 13.33 -35.88 58.60
N ASP A 769 13.61 -35.28 57.44
CA ASP A 769 14.98 -35.03 56.97
C ASP A 769 15.80 -34.20 57.96
N TYR A 770 15.16 -33.30 58.70
CA TYR A 770 15.82 -32.53 59.75
C TYR A 770 16.49 -33.44 60.80
N PHE A 771 15.76 -34.44 61.29
CA PHE A 771 16.28 -35.36 62.29
C PHE A 771 17.18 -36.44 61.69
N LYS A 772 16.94 -36.82 60.43
CA LYS A 772 17.79 -37.73 59.67
C LYS A 772 19.18 -37.15 59.42
N ALA A 773 19.28 -35.82 59.29
CA ALA A 773 20.54 -35.08 59.18
C ALA A 773 21.34 -34.99 60.50
N GLY A 774 20.85 -35.59 61.60
CA GLY A 774 21.57 -35.62 62.88
C GLY A 774 21.35 -34.38 63.76
N ASN A 775 20.41 -33.49 63.41
CA ASN A 775 20.05 -32.35 64.24
C ASN A 775 19.52 -32.76 65.63
N PRO A 776 19.73 -31.93 66.67
CA PRO A 776 19.36 -32.27 68.04
C PRO A 776 17.86 -32.52 68.18
N LYS A 777 17.52 -33.45 69.08
CA LYS A 777 16.13 -33.77 69.47
C LYS A 777 15.77 -33.14 70.83
N ILE A 778 16.76 -32.54 71.48
CA ILE A 778 16.64 -31.82 72.75
C ILE A 778 15.86 -30.54 72.51
N ALA A 779 14.87 -30.29 73.37
CA ALA A 779 14.11 -29.05 73.37
C ALA A 779 14.21 -28.38 74.74
N ASN A 780 14.34 -27.06 74.75
CA ASN A 780 14.39 -26.25 75.95
C ASN A 780 13.02 -25.63 76.27
N ARG A 781 12.81 -25.21 77.51
CA ARG A 781 11.60 -24.50 77.89
C ARG A 781 11.54 -23.12 77.19
N HIS A 782 10.44 -22.78 76.55
CA HIS A 782 10.30 -21.50 75.84
C HIS A 782 10.49 -20.24 76.72
N THR A 783 10.27 -20.32 78.04
CA THR A 783 10.57 -19.24 79.01
C THR A 783 11.97 -19.29 79.61
N ALA A 784 12.72 -20.37 79.38
CA ALA A 784 14.08 -20.59 79.89
C ALA A 784 14.85 -21.45 78.87
N VAL A 785 15.35 -20.81 77.81
CA VAL A 785 15.86 -21.46 76.58
C VAL A 785 17.14 -22.29 76.75
N THR A 786 17.67 -22.38 77.97
CA THR A 786 18.81 -23.24 78.35
C THR A 786 18.40 -24.44 79.21
N THR A 787 17.12 -24.56 79.57
CA THR A 787 16.60 -25.62 80.43
C THR A 787 15.91 -26.69 79.58
N ALA A 788 16.57 -27.83 79.40
CA ALA A 788 16.03 -28.96 78.65
C ALA A 788 14.75 -29.50 79.32
N VAL A 789 13.76 -29.85 78.50
CA VAL A 789 12.48 -30.43 78.90
C VAL A 789 12.15 -31.63 78.04
N TRP A 790 11.42 -32.59 78.59
CA TRP A 790 10.84 -33.67 77.79
C TRP A 790 9.60 -33.16 77.03
N TRP A 791 9.28 -33.76 75.88
CA TRP A 791 8.18 -33.32 75.03
C TRP A 791 7.43 -34.47 74.37
N TRP A 792 6.14 -34.24 74.09
CA TRP A 792 5.20 -35.26 73.63
C TRP A 792 5.39 -35.69 72.18
N LEU A 793 5.18 -36.98 71.92
CA LEU A 793 4.98 -37.55 70.58
C LEU A 793 3.53 -38.03 70.44
N ARG A 794 3.00 -38.06 69.22
CA ARG A 794 1.63 -38.54 68.98
C ARG A 794 1.44 -40.04 69.16
N SER A 795 2.53 -40.81 69.11
CA SER A 795 2.49 -42.28 69.14
C SER A 795 2.13 -42.80 70.55
N PRO A 796 1.03 -43.55 70.72
CA PRO A 796 0.73 -44.26 71.96
C PRO A 796 1.80 -45.34 72.27
N TYR A 797 2.04 -45.61 73.56
CA TYR A 797 2.89 -46.75 73.95
C TYR A 797 2.15 -48.07 73.70
N TYR A 798 2.69 -48.96 72.87
CA TYR A 798 2.00 -50.18 72.43
C TYR A 798 1.73 -51.21 73.55
N ASN A 799 2.48 -51.16 74.66
CA ASN A 799 2.44 -52.17 75.73
C ASN A 799 1.69 -51.71 76.99
N THR A 800 1.28 -50.43 77.06
CA THR A 800 0.47 -49.92 78.18
C THR A 800 -0.71 -49.10 77.68
N ASN A 801 -1.78 -49.05 78.46
CA ASN A 801 -2.99 -48.30 78.12
C ASN A 801 -3.01 -46.90 78.74
N THR A 802 -1.89 -46.46 79.33
CA THR A 802 -1.78 -45.24 80.14
C THR A 802 -0.90 -44.15 79.53
N SER A 803 0.02 -44.50 78.63
CA SER A 803 1.15 -43.61 78.27
C SER A 803 1.26 -43.36 76.76
N PHE A 804 1.81 -42.20 76.40
CA PHE A 804 2.25 -41.87 75.04
C PHE A 804 3.77 -41.77 75.01
N CYS A 805 4.37 -41.93 73.83
CA CYS A 805 5.80 -41.78 73.64
C CYS A 805 6.20 -40.31 73.86
N VAL A 806 7.42 -40.10 74.35
CA VAL A 806 8.02 -38.78 74.53
C VAL A 806 9.46 -38.78 74.04
N VAL A 807 10.00 -37.60 73.85
CA VAL A 807 11.44 -37.39 73.80
C VAL A 807 11.88 -36.86 75.16
N ASN A 808 12.80 -37.56 75.82
CA ASN A 808 13.33 -37.16 77.12
C ASN A 808 14.28 -35.96 76.97
N THR A 809 14.64 -35.31 78.08
CA THR A 809 15.55 -34.15 78.18
C THR A 809 16.90 -34.35 77.47
N GLY A 810 17.40 -35.58 77.41
CA GLY A 810 18.63 -35.94 76.68
C GLY A 810 18.45 -36.16 75.17
N GLY A 811 17.24 -36.01 74.62
CA GLY A 811 16.95 -36.22 73.20
C GLY A 811 16.77 -37.69 72.81
N THR A 812 16.57 -38.59 73.78
CA THR A 812 16.29 -40.02 73.56
C THR A 812 14.80 -40.31 73.60
N TYR A 813 14.37 -41.38 72.94
CA TYR A 813 13.00 -41.88 73.03
C TYR A 813 12.72 -42.40 74.47
N ASP A 814 11.51 -42.19 74.97
CA ASP A 814 11.06 -42.62 76.30
C ASP A 814 9.53 -42.79 76.31
N PHE A 815 8.96 -43.47 77.30
CA PHE A 815 7.53 -43.76 77.48
C PHE A 815 7.07 -43.63 78.93
N TYR A 816 7.91 -43.13 79.84
CA TYR A 816 7.65 -43.09 81.28
C TYR A 816 6.43 -42.22 81.69
N THR A 817 5.95 -41.36 80.81
CA THR A 817 5.00 -40.31 81.19
C THR A 817 3.55 -40.72 80.90
N SER A 818 2.74 -40.81 81.96
CA SER A 818 1.30 -41.04 81.86
C SER A 818 0.58 -39.93 81.09
N ALA A 819 -0.47 -40.27 80.35
CA ALA A 819 -1.16 -39.37 79.40
C ALA A 819 -1.71 -38.07 80.04
N TYR A 820 -1.91 -38.05 81.35
CA TYR A 820 -2.43 -36.90 82.10
C TYR A 820 -1.38 -35.89 82.55
N TYR A 821 -0.09 -36.17 82.38
CA TYR A 821 0.94 -35.21 82.77
C TYR A 821 0.95 -34.04 81.79
N SER A 822 1.21 -32.83 82.28
CA SER A 822 1.51 -31.72 81.38
C SER A 822 2.96 -31.80 80.92
N GLY A 823 3.19 -31.64 79.61
CA GLY A 823 4.49 -31.81 78.98
C GLY A 823 4.87 -30.69 78.02
N GLY A 824 6.05 -30.82 77.41
CA GLY A 824 6.47 -29.96 76.32
C GLY A 824 5.69 -30.25 75.04
N VAL A 825 5.19 -29.21 74.38
CA VAL A 825 4.48 -29.28 73.10
C VAL A 825 5.38 -28.74 71.99
N ARG A 826 5.60 -29.57 70.96
CA ARG A 826 6.28 -29.21 69.71
C ARG A 826 5.35 -29.55 68.55
N ALA A 827 4.56 -28.57 68.12
CA ALA A 827 3.57 -28.77 67.07
C ALA A 827 4.21 -28.65 65.68
N GLY A 828 4.07 -29.69 64.89
CA GLY A 828 4.31 -29.69 63.46
C GLY A 828 3.08 -29.24 62.67
N PHE A 829 3.31 -28.68 61.49
CA PHE A 829 2.26 -28.30 60.54
C PHE A 829 2.79 -28.35 59.11
N CYS A 830 1.89 -28.44 58.13
CA CYS A 830 2.24 -28.41 56.71
C CYS A 830 1.60 -27.19 56.04
N VAL A 831 2.37 -26.49 55.21
CA VAL A 831 1.93 -25.34 54.42
C VAL A 831 1.88 -25.73 52.94
N SER A 832 0.69 -25.60 52.34
CA SER A 832 0.41 -25.88 50.93
C SER A 832 -0.94 -25.29 50.56
N ALA A 833 -1.08 -24.73 49.35
CA ALA A 833 -2.37 -24.34 48.81
C ALA A 833 -3.27 -25.58 48.65
N ALA A 834 -4.58 -25.34 48.71
CA ALA A 834 -5.62 -26.37 48.62
C ALA A 834 -5.67 -27.04 47.25
#